data_AF-A0A5D0U7W5-F1
#
_entry.id   AF-A0A5D0U7W5-F1
#
_cell.length_a   1.000
_cell.length_b   1.000
_cell.length_c   1.000
_cell.angle_alpha   90.00
_cell.angle_beta   90.00
_cell.angle_gamma   90.00
#
_symmetry.space_group_name_H-M   'P 1'
#
loop_
_entity.id
_entity.type
_entity.pdbx_description
1 polymer ?
#
loop_
_entity_poly.entity_id
_entity_poly.type
_entity_poly.pdbx_seq_one_letter_code
_entity_poly.pdbx_strand_id
1 'polypeptide(L)'
;MTDDHEPSAAARPNPFPPGASAMLGELPDEVAGLDTRAIRTARHVVDEYLARGLRPWRDTRARPGPVADPRELTDDEAVRASSTGASGEVIAVFGEAGTGKTHLLNTLIHRLRHPAPGAAIPRKIVYLSAQASDFGTLYRTSFIPRFHPDELKSVVLGYYADVVAERLRTDFPQLTEQARALERRDPSVDPRTLARQTGLAARVPRQLQERLWQVTGSKQFGTAFALLADVQLALAVMDWLAGGVPPDARLQEQGVTGELSSDAQMLDCMGALTSLYGRQGLHFALLVDDIERLLGRPDQPPADTPKSFHKLLRTFVESGALLVLGGLPEYVDQIPAEVRSRIRTLISPSPLDGEQIAEYVRRRQGGVLDPFEQSACDAIHRLTGGRPRQVVRLCYRSFQLTEPPAKVDVPAVHEAARRENLGYVASLDDIRSQVSEILTGRGWDAETRHPLRPGGERPDFWIAMPTGQDGAGCAIVVSGRLVLPTDAEPLIERVETLRRDSPERRVVVVTGFLSEEIRPALTQACGAPPIVYAADRFHEVLTSRLDELNREILGRRPGPGPAAGGDIALMRDSVDRIRRQVTASHDRVLDLQNQVEQIRRHTDRQLQAIKSDLAHLPAAAGQEPEDPGRELPEAVVRLFTLALDSLAAIDDVDAYIGRAFDLSRDDAATTGAMLNYRLRRYEIFEAIGVSMVLRRLVTSFERSVASWLADVRSRSGPGSGLGPGPTADDRARLDRLCEAFDASYDAVPLSSLSQLDALSDDAVPGLSGSVAQVAIAESLDGLSGRVRHNVLSAAETMDRDPGPPPV
;
A
#
# COMPACT_ATOMS: atom_id res chain seq x y z
N MET A 1 38.06 -19.94 39.45
CA MET A 1 37.50 -20.77 38.37
C MET A 1 36.02 -20.50 38.37
N THR A 2 35.63 -19.42 37.69
CA THR A 2 34.25 -19.07 37.42
C THR A 2 33.97 -19.64 36.05
N ASP A 3 33.25 -20.76 36.02
CA ASP A 3 32.71 -21.30 34.78
C ASP A 3 31.65 -20.32 34.28
N ASP A 4 32.04 -19.53 33.29
CA ASP A 4 31.12 -18.80 32.43
C ASP A 4 30.22 -19.85 31.77
N HIS A 5 29.03 -20.04 32.33
CA HIS A 5 27.93 -20.71 31.64
C HIS A 5 27.56 -19.84 30.44
N GLU A 6 28.12 -20.16 29.28
CA GLU A 6 27.56 -19.75 28.01
C GLU A 6 26.06 -20.12 28.03
N PRO A 7 25.15 -19.15 27.82
CA PRO A 7 23.73 -19.45 27.78
C PRO A 7 23.50 -20.48 26.69
N SER A 8 22.91 -21.61 27.08
CA SER A 8 22.36 -22.64 26.18
C SER A 8 21.73 -21.95 24.98
N ALA A 9 22.13 -22.35 23.76
CA ALA A 9 21.81 -21.71 22.49
C ALA A 9 20.28 -21.62 22.27
N ALA A 10 19.68 -20.60 22.88
CA ALA A 10 18.28 -20.25 22.70
C ALA A 10 18.06 -19.95 21.21
N ALA A 11 17.00 -20.52 20.65
CA ALA A 11 16.63 -20.33 19.25
C ALA A 11 16.60 -18.83 18.93
N ARG A 12 17.53 -18.37 18.10
CA ARG A 12 17.63 -16.96 17.72
C ARG A 12 16.30 -16.56 17.08
N PRO A 13 15.65 -15.47 17.54
CA PRO A 13 14.44 -14.97 16.90
C PRO A 13 14.72 -14.70 15.42
N ASN A 14 13.75 -15.00 14.54
CA ASN A 14 13.93 -14.80 13.11
C ASN A 14 14.19 -13.30 12.85
N PRO A 15 15.36 -12.94 12.29
CA PRO A 15 15.74 -11.54 12.10
C PRO A 15 15.02 -10.89 10.91
N PHE A 16 14.28 -11.67 10.12
CA PHE A 16 13.49 -11.19 9.00
C PHE A 16 12.00 -11.11 9.40
N PRO A 17 11.26 -10.11 8.90
CA PRO A 17 9.82 -10.04 9.13
C PRO A 17 9.08 -11.12 8.30
N PRO A 18 8.01 -11.74 8.82
CA PRO A 18 7.17 -12.72 8.09
C PRO A 18 6.46 -12.09 6.89
N GLY A 19 6.15 -10.80 6.97
CA GLY A 19 5.62 -10.03 5.85
C GLY A 19 6.73 -9.54 4.91
N ALA A 20 6.75 -10.03 3.67
CA ALA A 20 7.43 -9.36 2.54
C ALA A 20 6.73 -8.06 2.09
N SER A 21 5.75 -7.62 2.87
CA SER A 21 4.92 -6.46 2.58
C SER A 21 5.78 -5.21 2.67
N ALA A 22 5.77 -4.43 1.60
CA ALA A 22 6.11 -3.02 1.72
C ALA A 22 5.19 -2.45 2.80
N MET A 23 5.69 -2.29 4.03
CA MET A 23 4.94 -1.60 5.06
C MET A 23 4.62 -0.21 4.51
N LEU A 24 3.35 0.04 4.23
CA LEU A 24 2.83 1.37 3.98
C LEU A 24 2.72 2.04 5.35
N GLY A 25 3.68 2.90 5.66
CA GLY A 25 3.81 3.51 6.98
C GLY A 25 5.24 3.99 7.24
N GLU A 26 5.48 4.55 8.43
CA GLU A 26 6.85 4.82 8.87
C GLU A 26 7.61 3.50 8.93
N LEU A 27 8.78 3.47 8.28
CA LEU A 27 9.75 2.41 8.52
C LEU A 27 10.24 2.62 9.96
N PRO A 28 10.09 1.65 10.89
CA PRO A 28 10.77 1.72 12.16
C PRO A 28 12.25 2.05 11.93
N ASP A 29 12.86 2.88 12.77
CA ASP A 29 14.28 3.23 12.69
C ASP A 29 15.19 1.98 12.76
N GLU A 30 14.65 0.86 13.22
CA GLU A 30 15.28 -0.47 13.30
C GLU A 30 15.09 -1.33 12.04
N VAL A 31 14.30 -0.91 11.04
CA VAL A 31 14.21 -1.64 9.77
C VAL A 31 15.50 -1.43 9.00
N ALA A 32 16.38 -2.43 9.08
CA ALA A 32 17.61 -2.50 8.31
C ALA A 32 17.30 -2.45 6.79
N GLY A 33 17.33 -1.24 6.23
CA GLY A 33 17.28 -0.99 4.80
C GLY A 33 18.66 -1.14 4.16
N LEU A 34 18.67 -1.44 2.87
CA LEU A 34 19.87 -1.38 2.04
C LEU A 34 20.04 0.02 1.47
N ASP A 35 21.23 0.59 1.58
CA ASP A 35 21.51 1.92 1.02
C ASP A 35 21.95 1.81 -0.44
N THR A 36 20.99 1.41 -1.30
CA THR A 36 21.24 1.28 -2.74
C THR A 36 21.57 2.64 -3.35
N ARG A 37 22.16 2.65 -4.56
CA ARG A 37 22.41 3.90 -5.30
C ARG A 37 21.13 4.74 -5.46
N ALA A 38 20.00 4.09 -5.76
CA ALA A 38 18.71 4.76 -5.90
C ALA A 38 18.26 5.45 -4.60
N ILE A 39 18.41 4.76 -3.46
CA ILE A 39 18.07 5.31 -2.13
C ILE A 39 18.98 6.49 -1.78
N ARG A 40 20.30 6.37 -2.00
CA ARG A 40 21.24 7.47 -1.75
C ARG A 40 20.95 8.71 -2.57
N THR A 41 20.70 8.54 -3.87
CA THR A 41 20.31 9.65 -4.75
C THR A 41 19.02 10.30 -4.27
N ALA A 42 18.00 9.51 -3.96
CA ALA A 42 16.71 10.02 -3.51
C ALA A 42 16.82 10.79 -2.19
N ARG A 43 17.55 10.25 -1.21
CA ARG A 43 17.85 10.91 0.08
C ARG A 43 18.58 12.22 -0.13
N HIS A 44 19.61 12.23 -0.97
CA HIS A 44 20.37 13.45 -1.24
C HIS A 44 19.50 14.56 -1.83
N VAL A 45 18.64 14.25 -2.80
CA VAL A 45 17.74 15.24 -3.40
C VAL A 45 16.69 15.74 -2.40
N VAL A 46 16.16 14.86 -1.55
CA VAL A 46 15.25 15.28 -0.47
C VAL A 46 15.97 16.14 0.56
N ASP A 47 17.19 15.79 0.95
CA ASP A 47 17.97 16.59 1.90
C ASP A 47 18.30 17.97 1.33
N GLU A 48 18.66 18.05 0.05
CA GLU A 48 18.82 19.34 -0.65
C GLU A 48 17.53 20.14 -0.69
N TYR A 49 16.38 19.49 -0.90
CA TYR A 49 15.07 20.15 -0.86
C TYR A 49 14.78 20.74 0.52
N LEU A 50 15.03 19.97 1.59
CA LEU A 50 14.75 20.38 2.98
C LEU A 50 15.78 21.37 3.54
N ALA A 51 16.98 21.40 3.00
CA ALA A 51 18.01 22.38 3.34
C ALA A 51 17.73 23.76 2.70
N ARG A 52 16.86 23.85 1.69
CA ARG A 52 16.50 25.12 1.06
C ARG A 52 15.62 25.92 2.01
N GLY A 53 16.10 27.10 2.42
CA GLY A 53 15.25 28.09 3.04
C GLY A 53 14.19 28.59 2.05
N LEU A 54 12.94 28.17 2.21
CA LEU A 54 11.82 28.71 1.46
C LEU A 54 11.58 30.15 1.89
N ARG A 55 11.79 31.10 0.98
CA ARG A 55 11.47 32.50 1.24
C ARG A 55 9.97 32.73 1.04
N PRO A 56 9.26 33.31 2.02
CA PRO A 56 7.87 33.69 1.83
C PRO A 56 7.73 34.62 0.62
N TRP A 57 6.65 34.46 -0.16
CA TRP A 57 6.43 35.23 -1.39
C TRP A 57 6.45 36.76 -1.21
N ARG A 58 6.22 37.25 0.02
CA ARG A 58 6.31 38.69 0.32
C ARG A 58 7.73 39.26 0.14
N ASP A 59 8.76 38.44 0.31
CA ASP A 59 10.16 38.87 0.24
C ASP A 59 10.66 38.98 -1.21
N THR A 60 10.06 38.23 -2.15
CA THR A 60 10.43 38.30 -3.58
C THR A 60 9.94 39.57 -4.27
N ARG A 61 8.89 40.24 -3.75
CA ARG A 61 8.40 41.53 -4.30
C ARG A 61 9.19 42.76 -3.83
N ALA A 62 10.09 42.65 -2.85
CA ALA A 62 10.78 43.81 -2.27
C ALA A 62 11.86 44.44 -3.19
N ARG A 63 12.09 43.94 -4.40
CA ARG A 63 12.88 44.62 -5.44
C ARG A 63 11.96 45.19 -6.54
N PRO A 64 11.53 46.46 -6.45
CA PRO A 64 10.84 47.11 -7.55
C PRO A 64 11.89 47.54 -8.60
N GLY A 65 12.12 46.70 -9.60
CA GLY A 65 12.50 47.21 -10.93
C GLY A 65 11.25 47.81 -11.61
N PRO A 66 11.39 48.66 -12.64
CA PRO A 66 10.23 49.22 -13.34
C PRO A 66 9.37 48.08 -13.89
N VAL A 67 8.18 47.92 -13.32
CA VAL A 67 7.22 46.87 -13.65
C VAL A 67 6.52 47.27 -14.94
N ALA A 68 6.82 46.56 -16.04
CA ALA A 68 5.93 46.54 -17.20
C ALA A 68 4.57 45.98 -16.78
N ASP A 69 3.47 46.50 -17.36
CA ASP A 69 2.10 46.12 -17.01
C ASP A 69 1.97 44.57 -17.01
N PRO A 70 1.52 43.95 -15.90
CA PRO A 70 1.32 42.49 -15.80
C PRO A 70 0.42 41.89 -16.88
N ARG A 71 -0.33 42.72 -17.62
CA ARG A 71 -1.16 42.32 -18.76
C ARG A 71 -0.41 42.21 -20.08
N GLU A 72 0.82 42.72 -20.16
CA GLU A 72 1.65 42.73 -21.38
C GLU A 72 2.79 41.70 -21.35
N LEU A 73 3.02 41.06 -20.20
CA LEU A 73 3.99 39.98 -20.08
C LEU A 73 3.44 38.68 -20.66
N THR A 74 4.18 38.06 -21.56
CA THR A 74 3.91 36.68 -21.96
C THR A 74 4.06 35.75 -20.74
N ASP A 75 3.29 34.66 -20.70
CA ASP A 75 3.33 33.70 -19.59
C ASP A 75 4.76 33.25 -19.25
N ASP A 76 5.64 33.14 -20.25
CA ASP A 76 7.05 32.74 -20.08
C ASP A 76 7.95 33.84 -19.46
N GLU A 77 7.65 35.12 -19.67
CA GLU A 77 8.44 36.23 -19.14
C GLU A 77 8.09 36.54 -17.68
N ALA A 78 6.81 36.43 -17.31
CA ALA A 78 6.37 36.50 -15.92
C ALA A 78 6.99 35.35 -15.07
N VAL A 79 7.21 34.19 -15.69
CA VAL A 79 7.85 33.01 -15.09
C VAL A 79 9.36 33.20 -14.88
N ARG A 80 10.07 33.84 -15.82
CA ARG A 80 11.50 34.14 -15.63
C ARG A 80 11.75 35.17 -14.54
N ALA A 81 10.92 36.21 -14.45
CA ALA A 81 11.05 37.24 -13.42
C ALA A 81 10.77 36.72 -11.99
N SER A 82 10.01 35.64 -11.84
CA SER A 82 9.68 35.01 -10.55
C SER A 82 10.65 33.90 -10.10
N SER A 83 11.54 33.43 -10.99
CA SER A 83 12.44 32.27 -10.78
C SER A 83 13.66 32.50 -9.85
N THR A 84 13.77 33.65 -9.19
CA THR A 84 14.90 33.95 -8.27
C THR A 84 14.66 33.53 -6.81
N GLY A 85 13.51 32.90 -6.51
CA GLY A 85 13.22 32.22 -5.25
C GLY A 85 13.29 30.70 -5.40
N ALA A 86 13.62 29.97 -4.31
CA ALA A 86 13.86 28.53 -4.29
C ALA A 86 12.84 27.73 -5.12
N SER A 87 13.29 27.20 -6.26
CA SER A 87 12.50 26.34 -7.14
C SER A 87 12.15 25.03 -6.44
N GLY A 88 10.91 24.59 -6.58
CA GLY A 88 10.45 23.27 -6.15
C GLY A 88 11.18 22.15 -6.88
N GLU A 89 10.95 20.92 -6.42
CA GLU A 89 11.59 19.72 -6.94
C GLU A 89 10.56 18.75 -7.50
N VAL A 90 10.87 18.16 -8.65
CA VAL A 90 10.11 17.05 -9.22
C VAL A 90 11.06 15.88 -9.42
N ILE A 91 10.82 14.82 -8.65
CA ILE A 91 11.55 13.56 -8.71
C ILE A 91 10.66 12.54 -9.41
N ALA A 92 11.24 11.77 -10.32
CA ALA A 92 10.54 10.67 -10.93
C ALA A 92 11.24 9.35 -10.62
N VAL A 93 10.49 8.39 -10.08
CA VAL A 93 10.91 7.06 -9.66
C VAL A 93 10.29 6.05 -10.61
N PHE A 94 11.04 5.64 -11.62
CA PHE A 94 10.56 4.78 -12.69
C PHE A 94 11.41 3.52 -12.79
N GLY A 95 10.77 2.35 -12.63
CA GLY A 95 11.43 1.06 -12.62
C GLY A 95 10.46 -0.09 -12.87
N GLU A 96 10.98 -1.25 -13.23
CA GLU A 96 10.16 -2.44 -13.53
C GLU A 96 9.34 -2.89 -12.31
N ALA A 97 8.34 -3.73 -12.56
CA ALA A 97 7.55 -4.33 -11.49
C ALA A 97 8.43 -5.12 -10.52
N GLY A 98 8.28 -4.85 -9.22
CA GLY A 98 9.03 -5.54 -8.17
C GLY A 98 10.46 -5.05 -7.93
N THR A 99 10.92 -3.96 -8.56
CA THR A 99 12.26 -3.37 -8.32
C THR A 99 12.39 -2.55 -7.03
N GLY A 100 11.32 -2.44 -6.23
CA GLY A 100 11.36 -1.72 -4.95
C GLY A 100 10.92 -0.25 -5.01
N LYS A 101 10.23 0.20 -6.07
CA LYS A 101 9.68 1.57 -6.18
C LYS A 101 8.92 2.04 -4.92
N THR A 102 7.91 1.29 -4.50
CA THR A 102 7.12 1.63 -3.29
C THR A 102 7.99 1.68 -2.03
N HIS A 103 9.01 0.82 -1.91
CA HIS A 103 9.94 0.87 -0.78
C HIS A 103 10.81 2.14 -0.81
N LEU A 104 11.25 2.56 -1.99
CA LEU A 104 11.97 3.82 -2.17
C LEU A 104 11.07 5.02 -1.81
N LEU A 105 9.80 5.03 -2.25
CA LEU A 105 8.84 6.07 -1.86
C LEU A 105 8.62 6.13 -0.34
N ASN A 106 8.48 4.98 0.31
CA ASN A 106 8.36 4.91 1.78
C ASN A 106 9.64 5.42 2.48
N THR A 107 10.81 5.13 1.91
CA THR A 107 12.08 5.68 2.40
C THR A 107 12.12 7.21 2.28
N LEU A 108 11.56 7.77 1.20
CA LEU A 108 11.44 9.22 1.04
C LEU A 108 10.46 9.82 2.03
N ILE A 109 9.31 9.18 2.26
CA ILE A 109 8.33 9.62 3.27
C ILE A 109 8.97 9.62 4.66
N HIS A 110 9.64 8.53 5.05
CA HIS A 110 10.35 8.46 6.32
C HIS A 110 11.39 9.59 6.44
N ARG A 111 12.20 9.80 5.41
CA ARG A 111 13.19 10.89 5.41
C ARG A 111 12.56 12.29 5.51
N LEU A 112 11.41 12.51 4.87
CA LEU A 112 10.67 13.75 4.95
C LEU A 112 10.09 14.00 6.35
N ARG A 113 9.69 12.93 7.07
CA ARG A 113 9.17 13.02 8.45
C ARG A 113 10.28 13.16 9.49
N HIS A 114 11.43 12.53 9.23
CA HIS A 114 12.60 12.52 10.12
C HIS A 114 13.81 13.13 9.41
N PRO A 115 13.78 14.45 9.13
CA PRO A 115 14.85 15.12 8.43
C PRO A 115 16.10 15.23 9.29
N ALA A 116 17.25 15.50 8.67
CA ALA A 116 18.50 15.70 9.40
C ALA A 116 18.38 16.88 10.40
N PRO A 117 19.12 16.85 11.53
CA PRO A 117 19.15 17.97 12.46
C PRO A 117 19.46 19.30 11.75
N GLY A 118 18.61 20.30 11.95
CA GLY A 118 18.75 21.63 11.34
C GLY A 118 18.11 21.78 9.95
N ALA A 119 17.60 20.71 9.34
CA ALA A 119 16.80 20.80 8.11
C ALA A 119 15.34 21.20 8.42
N ALA A 120 14.65 21.77 7.44
CA ALA A 120 13.25 22.12 7.60
C ALA A 120 12.38 20.86 7.67
N ILE A 121 11.35 20.88 8.52
CA ILE A 121 10.33 19.83 8.57
C ILE A 121 9.20 20.23 7.62
N PRO A 122 8.83 19.38 6.65
CA PRO A 122 7.64 19.57 5.83
C PRO A 122 6.41 19.81 6.69
N ARG A 123 5.66 20.87 6.38
CA ARG A 123 4.39 21.13 7.06
C ARG A 123 3.37 20.05 6.72
N LYS A 124 3.42 19.54 5.48
CA LYS A 124 2.49 18.53 5.00
C LYS A 124 3.16 17.58 4.01
N ILE A 125 2.91 16.30 4.19
CA ILE A 125 3.33 15.21 3.30
C ILE A 125 2.07 14.43 2.94
N VAL A 126 1.82 14.28 1.64
CA VAL A 126 0.69 13.51 1.11
C VAL A 126 1.21 12.39 0.23
N TYR A 127 0.81 11.16 0.53
CA TYR A 127 1.09 9.98 -0.30
C TYR A 127 -0.21 9.48 -0.92
N LEU A 128 -0.20 9.30 -2.24
CA LEU A 128 -1.30 8.79 -3.03
C LEU A 128 -0.85 7.52 -3.73
N SER A 129 -1.60 6.43 -3.56
CA SER A 129 -1.47 5.24 -4.39
C SER A 129 -2.57 5.29 -5.44
N ALA A 130 -2.20 5.29 -6.72
CA ALA A 130 -3.13 5.34 -7.83
C ALA A 130 -3.89 4.01 -8.04
N GLN A 131 -4.51 3.46 -6.99
CA GLN A 131 -5.32 2.25 -7.16
C GLN A 131 -6.57 2.51 -8.03
N ALA A 132 -7.08 3.74 -8.01
CA ALA A 132 -8.18 4.20 -8.84
C ALA A 132 -7.75 4.42 -10.30
N SER A 133 -8.70 4.22 -11.22
CA SER A 133 -8.52 4.42 -12.67
C SER A 133 -8.63 5.88 -13.12
N ASP A 134 -9.02 6.80 -12.23
CA ASP A 134 -9.26 8.20 -12.55
C ASP A 134 -8.80 9.15 -11.43
N PHE A 135 -8.43 10.38 -11.83
CA PHE A 135 -7.94 11.39 -10.88
C PHE A 135 -9.06 11.86 -9.95
N GLY A 136 -10.31 11.86 -10.41
CA GLY A 136 -11.45 12.29 -9.62
C GLY A 136 -11.59 11.46 -8.36
N THR A 137 -11.65 10.14 -8.52
CA THR A 137 -11.71 9.18 -7.43
C THR A 137 -10.49 9.28 -6.53
N LEU A 138 -9.28 9.36 -7.09
CA LEU A 138 -8.05 9.52 -6.31
C LEU A 138 -8.09 10.78 -5.44
N TYR A 139 -8.52 11.90 -6.01
CA TYR A 139 -8.61 13.17 -5.30
C TYR A 139 -9.57 13.06 -4.10
N ARG A 140 -10.79 12.58 -4.34
CA ARG A 140 -11.85 12.52 -3.31
C ARG A 140 -11.58 11.51 -2.21
N THR A 141 -11.05 10.34 -2.57
CA THR A 141 -10.81 9.24 -1.63
C THR A 141 -9.49 9.35 -0.90
N SER A 142 -8.44 9.89 -1.55
CA SER A 142 -7.08 9.75 -1.05
C SER A 142 -6.37 11.08 -0.79
N PHE A 143 -6.67 12.14 -1.56
CA PHE A 143 -5.96 13.42 -1.44
C PHE A 143 -6.65 14.39 -0.46
N ILE A 144 -7.89 14.82 -0.77
CA ILE A 144 -8.56 15.83 0.05
C ILE A 144 -8.85 15.37 1.48
N PRO A 145 -9.10 14.07 1.78
CA PRO A 145 -9.22 13.63 3.16
C PRO A 145 -7.94 13.83 3.97
N ARG A 146 -6.77 13.99 3.34
CA ARG A 146 -5.52 14.23 4.08
C ARG A 146 -5.46 15.64 4.67
N PHE A 147 -6.36 16.56 4.32
CA PHE A 147 -6.37 17.92 4.84
C PHE A 147 -7.43 18.10 5.91
N HIS A 148 -7.02 18.62 7.06
CA HIS A 148 -7.95 18.99 8.14
C HIS A 148 -8.35 20.47 8.01
N PRO A 149 -9.61 20.84 8.31
CA PRO A 149 -10.05 22.23 8.27
C PRO A 149 -9.15 23.16 9.10
N ASP A 150 -8.74 22.74 10.31
CA ASP A 150 -7.88 23.55 11.18
C ASP A 150 -6.46 23.74 10.65
N GLU A 151 -5.93 22.73 9.97
CA GLU A 151 -4.61 22.81 9.33
C GLU A 151 -4.65 23.87 8.23
N LEU A 152 -5.63 23.80 7.32
CA LEU A 152 -5.78 24.78 6.24
C LEU A 152 -6.08 26.17 6.79
N LYS A 153 -6.93 26.26 7.81
CA LYS A 153 -7.21 27.50 8.54
C LYS A 153 -5.92 28.10 9.13
N SER A 154 -5.03 27.29 9.71
CA SER A 154 -3.74 27.77 10.24
C SER A 154 -2.86 28.40 9.14
N VAL A 155 -2.84 27.80 7.95
CA VAL A 155 -2.10 28.34 6.80
C VAL A 155 -2.72 29.65 6.31
N VAL A 156 -4.04 29.69 6.18
CA VAL A 156 -4.80 30.91 5.80
C VAL A 156 -4.62 32.03 6.82
N LEU A 157 -4.59 31.72 8.12
CA LEU A 157 -4.31 32.68 9.18
C LEU A 157 -2.91 33.27 9.07
N GLY A 158 -1.95 32.51 8.55
CA GLY A 158 -0.64 33.04 8.20
C GLY A 158 -0.71 34.12 7.11
N TYR A 159 -1.50 33.92 6.06
CA TYR A 159 -1.74 34.97 5.05
C TYR A 159 -2.49 36.17 5.64
N TYR A 160 -3.46 35.92 6.53
CA TYR A 160 -4.17 36.99 7.23
C TYR A 160 -3.19 37.85 8.05
N ALA A 161 -2.29 37.23 8.80
CA ALA A 161 -1.24 37.92 9.55
C ALA A 161 -0.32 38.75 8.65
N ASP A 162 0.00 38.27 7.45
CA ASP A 162 0.81 39.03 6.48
C ASP A 162 0.10 40.28 5.97
N VAL A 163 -1.19 40.15 5.64
CA VAL A 163 -2.01 41.30 5.20
C VAL A 163 -2.14 42.33 6.33
N VAL A 164 -2.34 41.88 7.57
CA VAL A 164 -2.39 42.76 8.75
C VAL A 164 -1.04 43.45 8.94
N ALA A 165 0.08 42.73 8.89
CA ALA A 165 1.41 43.30 9.06
C ALA A 165 1.73 44.35 7.98
N GLU A 166 1.41 44.06 6.72
CA GLU A 166 1.59 44.98 5.58
C GLU A 166 0.78 46.28 5.79
N ARG A 167 -0.45 46.16 6.28
CA ARG A 167 -1.30 47.31 6.61
C ARG A 167 -0.82 48.09 7.81
N LEU A 168 -0.36 47.41 8.86
CA LEU A 168 0.21 48.10 10.02
C LEU A 168 1.44 48.90 9.64
N ARG A 169 2.33 48.36 8.79
CA ARG A 169 3.49 49.12 8.27
C ARG A 169 3.09 50.36 7.46
N THR A 170 2.02 50.26 6.68
CA THR A 170 1.58 51.33 5.77
C THR A 170 0.76 52.40 6.49
N ASP A 171 -0.24 51.98 7.26
CA ASP A 171 -1.26 52.86 7.85
C ASP A 171 -0.87 53.30 9.27
N PHE A 172 -0.02 52.54 9.98
CA PHE A 172 0.37 52.77 11.39
C PHE A 172 1.87 52.56 11.65
N PRO A 173 2.76 53.44 11.16
CA PRO A 173 4.22 53.27 11.30
C PRO A 173 4.72 53.05 12.75
N GLN A 174 4.00 53.57 13.75
CA GLN A 174 4.26 53.37 15.17
C GLN A 174 4.08 51.91 15.64
N LEU A 175 3.38 51.07 14.87
CA LEU A 175 3.15 49.64 15.15
C LEU A 175 4.07 48.72 14.34
N THR A 176 5.20 49.22 13.85
CA THR A 176 6.15 48.45 13.01
C THR A 176 6.70 47.23 13.74
N GLU A 177 6.92 47.30 15.05
CA GLU A 177 7.42 46.14 15.82
C GLU A 177 6.37 45.03 15.94
N GLN A 178 5.09 45.37 16.14
CA GLN A 178 3.99 44.42 16.12
C GLN A 178 3.81 43.80 14.72
N ALA A 179 3.98 44.59 13.66
CA ALA A 179 3.99 44.07 12.30
C ALA A 179 5.14 43.06 12.08
N ARG A 180 6.35 43.37 12.56
CA ARG A 180 7.50 42.44 12.52
C ARG A 180 7.28 41.19 13.37
N ALA A 181 6.58 41.30 14.50
CA ALA A 181 6.22 40.15 15.33
C ALA A 181 5.25 39.21 14.59
N LEU A 182 4.22 39.76 13.94
CA LEU A 182 3.31 38.99 13.08
C LEU A 182 4.04 38.33 11.90
N GLU A 183 4.99 39.04 11.29
CA GLU A 183 5.80 38.51 10.19
C GLU A 183 6.70 37.34 10.62
N ARG A 184 7.20 37.38 11.87
CA ARG A 184 7.96 36.30 12.51
C ARG A 184 7.10 35.17 13.07
N ARG A 185 5.76 35.29 12.97
CA ARG A 185 4.80 34.33 13.55
C ARG A 185 4.93 34.19 15.06
N ASP A 186 5.18 35.30 15.76
CA ASP A 186 5.23 35.33 17.22
C ASP A 186 3.86 34.92 17.81
N PRO A 187 3.78 33.84 18.60
CA PRO A 187 2.53 33.34 19.14
C PRO A 187 1.90 34.29 20.17
N SER A 188 2.66 35.25 20.71
CA SER A 188 2.13 36.24 21.66
C SER A 188 1.23 37.30 21.00
N VAL A 189 1.26 37.42 19.67
CA VAL A 189 0.51 38.43 18.93
C VAL A 189 -0.55 37.76 18.06
N ASP A 190 -1.80 37.83 18.49
CA ASP A 190 -2.94 37.40 17.66
C ASP A 190 -3.25 38.45 16.58
N PRO A 191 -3.13 38.11 15.28
CA PRO A 191 -3.40 39.04 14.19
C PRO A 191 -4.85 39.54 14.18
N ARG A 192 -5.82 38.74 14.66
CA ARG A 192 -7.24 39.13 14.68
C ARG A 192 -7.52 40.16 15.75
N THR A 193 -6.94 39.99 16.92
CA THR A 193 -7.04 40.97 18.01
C THR A 193 -6.39 42.29 17.61
N LEU A 194 -5.22 42.25 16.98
CA LEU A 194 -4.52 43.45 16.50
C LEU A 194 -5.29 44.17 15.38
N ALA A 195 -5.89 43.42 14.45
CA ALA A 195 -6.73 43.99 13.40
C ALA A 195 -8.02 44.64 13.95
N ARG A 196 -8.60 44.09 15.03
CA ARG A 196 -9.76 44.68 15.71
C ARG A 196 -9.39 45.97 16.45
N GLN A 197 -8.28 45.96 17.19
CA GLN A 197 -7.80 47.12 17.95
C GLN A 197 -7.45 48.32 17.06
N THR A 198 -6.95 48.06 15.84
CA THR A 198 -6.56 49.10 14.88
C THR A 198 -7.66 49.48 13.89
N GLY A 199 -8.85 48.88 14.00
CA GLY A 199 -9.97 49.13 13.07
C GLY A 199 -9.78 48.56 11.66
N LEU A 200 -8.77 47.72 11.45
CA LEU A 200 -8.47 47.07 10.17
C LEU A 200 -9.39 45.86 9.87
N ALA A 201 -10.08 45.32 10.88
CA ALA A 201 -10.90 44.11 10.78
C ALA A 201 -11.90 44.09 9.61
N ALA A 202 -12.47 45.24 9.23
CA ALA A 202 -13.41 45.34 8.10
C ALA A 202 -12.73 45.34 6.71
N ARG A 203 -11.44 45.73 6.63
CA ARG A 203 -10.71 45.87 5.35
C ARG A 203 -9.86 44.64 5.02
N VAL A 204 -9.37 43.94 6.04
CA VAL A 204 -8.47 42.78 5.89
C VAL A 204 -9.10 41.63 5.10
N PRO A 205 -10.39 41.23 5.30
CA PRO A 205 -10.96 40.09 4.59
C PRO A 205 -10.91 40.21 3.06
N ARG A 206 -11.22 41.38 2.51
CA ARG A 206 -11.16 41.64 1.06
C ARG A 206 -9.73 41.53 0.53
N GLN A 207 -8.75 42.05 1.26
CA GLN A 207 -7.35 41.98 0.86
C GLN A 207 -6.78 40.58 1.01
N LEU A 208 -7.19 39.84 2.05
CA LEU A 208 -6.87 38.42 2.19
C LEU A 208 -7.40 37.65 0.98
N GLN A 209 -8.65 37.88 0.59
CA GLN A 209 -9.24 37.24 -0.58
C GLN A 209 -8.47 37.58 -1.88
N GLU A 210 -8.17 38.86 -2.13
CA GLU A 210 -7.36 39.29 -3.27
C GLU A 210 -5.95 38.66 -3.26
N ARG A 211 -5.34 38.54 -2.08
CA ARG A 211 -4.04 37.88 -1.90
C ARG A 211 -4.12 36.39 -2.20
N LEU A 212 -5.12 35.71 -1.67
CA LEU A 212 -5.33 34.29 -1.90
C LEU A 212 -5.66 33.98 -3.36
N TRP A 213 -6.35 34.87 -4.08
CA TRP A 213 -6.54 34.74 -5.53
C TRP A 213 -5.21 34.76 -6.29
N GLN A 214 -4.30 35.68 -5.93
CA GLN A 214 -2.97 35.76 -6.54
C GLN A 214 -2.12 34.53 -6.22
N VAL A 215 -2.25 34.00 -5.00
CA VAL A 215 -1.52 32.81 -4.53
C VAL A 215 -1.99 31.55 -5.23
N THR A 216 -3.30 31.32 -5.31
CA THR A 216 -3.87 30.10 -5.90
C THR A 216 -4.00 30.14 -7.41
N GLY A 217 -3.97 31.34 -8.01
CA GLY A 217 -4.26 31.52 -9.44
C GLY A 217 -5.73 31.31 -9.79
N SER A 218 -6.63 31.22 -8.80
CA SER A 218 -8.06 31.00 -8.99
C SER A 218 -8.90 31.83 -8.04
N LYS A 219 -9.85 32.58 -8.60
CA LYS A 219 -10.79 33.40 -7.83
C LYS A 219 -11.68 32.54 -6.93
N GLN A 220 -12.07 31.35 -7.40
CA GLN A 220 -12.95 30.46 -6.65
C GLN A 220 -12.21 29.87 -5.43
N PHE A 221 -11.02 29.31 -5.63
CA PHE A 221 -10.24 28.73 -4.54
C PHE A 221 -9.77 29.76 -3.53
N GLY A 222 -9.28 30.94 -3.96
CA GLY A 222 -8.85 31.95 -3.00
C GLY A 222 -10.01 32.56 -2.20
N THR A 223 -11.22 32.61 -2.77
CA THR A 223 -12.44 32.95 -2.00
C THR A 223 -12.75 31.87 -0.97
N ALA A 224 -12.82 30.61 -1.39
CA ALA A 224 -13.12 29.50 -0.49
C ALA A 224 -12.10 29.40 0.65
N PHE A 225 -10.80 29.54 0.37
CA PHE A 225 -9.77 29.55 1.40
C PHE A 225 -9.86 30.75 2.34
N ALA A 226 -10.25 31.94 1.86
CA ALA A 226 -10.51 33.07 2.75
C ALA A 226 -11.65 32.78 3.75
N LEU A 227 -12.67 32.03 3.32
CA LEU A 227 -13.80 31.64 4.17
C LEU A 227 -13.44 30.58 5.23
N LEU A 228 -12.32 29.84 5.07
CA LEU A 228 -11.82 28.94 6.12
C LEU A 228 -11.43 29.67 7.41
N ALA A 229 -11.21 30.99 7.35
CA ALA A 229 -11.01 31.80 8.54
C ALA A 229 -12.27 31.88 9.42
N ASP A 230 -13.46 31.70 8.84
CA ASP A 230 -14.73 31.63 9.56
C ASP A 230 -15.03 30.18 9.97
N VAL A 231 -15.20 29.96 11.28
CA VAL A 231 -15.48 28.63 11.83
C VAL A 231 -16.81 28.05 11.33
N GLN A 232 -17.81 28.90 11.05
CA GLN A 232 -19.14 28.46 10.62
C GLN A 232 -19.16 28.01 9.16
N LEU A 233 -18.22 28.50 8.35
CA LEU A 233 -18.12 28.18 6.92
C LEU A 233 -17.00 27.19 6.61
N ALA A 234 -16.07 26.96 7.54
CA ALA A 234 -14.94 26.06 7.31
C ALA A 234 -15.38 24.65 6.90
N LEU A 235 -16.38 24.08 7.57
CA LEU A 235 -16.92 22.76 7.21
C LEU A 235 -17.58 22.75 5.83
N ALA A 236 -18.39 23.78 5.52
CA ALA A 236 -19.02 23.91 4.20
C ALA A 236 -17.96 24.01 3.08
N VAL A 237 -16.87 24.75 3.30
CA VAL A 237 -15.75 24.81 2.36
C VAL A 237 -15.10 23.45 2.19
N MET A 238 -14.88 22.70 3.28
CA MET A 238 -14.29 21.36 3.21
C MET A 238 -15.19 20.37 2.47
N ASP A 239 -16.50 20.42 2.68
CA ASP A 239 -17.48 19.61 1.96
C ASP A 239 -17.49 19.94 0.46
N TRP A 240 -17.40 21.23 0.10
CA TRP A 240 -17.26 21.65 -1.29
C TRP A 240 -15.93 21.19 -1.90
N LEU A 241 -14.81 21.34 -1.17
CA LEU A 241 -13.49 20.88 -1.61
C LEU A 241 -13.44 19.35 -1.77
N ALA A 242 -14.24 18.59 -1.01
CA ALA A 242 -14.35 17.15 -1.16
C ALA A 242 -14.91 16.73 -2.54
N GLY A 243 -15.61 17.63 -3.23
CA GLY A 243 -16.14 17.44 -4.57
C GLY A 243 -17.39 16.55 -4.62
N GLY A 244 -18.13 16.62 -5.73
CA GLY A 244 -19.36 15.84 -5.94
C GLY A 244 -20.64 16.40 -5.37
N VAL A 245 -20.57 17.57 -4.75
CA VAL A 245 -21.73 18.31 -4.26
C VAL A 245 -21.57 19.77 -4.66
N PRO A 246 -22.62 20.42 -5.18
CA PRO A 246 -22.58 21.86 -5.43
C PRO A 246 -22.35 22.64 -4.11
N PRO A 247 -21.71 23.82 -4.17
CA PRO A 247 -21.53 24.66 -3.00
C PRO A 247 -22.87 25.01 -2.38
N ASP A 248 -22.95 25.06 -1.05
CA ASP A 248 -24.16 25.46 -0.34
C ASP A 248 -24.53 26.93 -0.63
N ALA A 249 -25.75 27.33 -0.28
CA ALA A 249 -26.23 28.69 -0.54
C ALA A 249 -25.32 29.78 0.08
N ARG A 250 -24.71 29.49 1.23
CA ARG A 250 -23.83 30.44 1.93
C ARG A 250 -22.53 30.65 1.16
N LEU A 251 -21.93 29.59 0.62
CA LEU A 251 -20.75 29.67 -0.24
C LEU A 251 -21.06 30.34 -1.58
N GLN A 252 -22.23 30.08 -2.16
CA GLN A 252 -22.68 30.72 -3.40
C GLN A 252 -22.83 32.24 -3.25
N GLU A 253 -23.43 32.70 -2.15
CA GLU A 253 -23.54 34.14 -1.83
C GLU A 253 -22.19 34.84 -1.73
N GLN A 254 -21.14 34.11 -1.32
CA GLN A 254 -19.77 34.61 -1.24
C GLN A 254 -18.99 34.48 -2.56
N GLY A 255 -19.60 33.92 -3.62
CA GLY A 255 -19.02 33.84 -4.97
C GLY A 255 -18.35 32.50 -5.30
N VAL A 256 -18.58 31.45 -4.52
CA VAL A 256 -18.18 30.07 -4.86
C VAL A 256 -19.37 29.39 -5.55
N THR A 257 -19.37 29.35 -6.89
CA THR A 257 -20.56 29.00 -7.67
C THR A 257 -20.50 27.66 -8.41
N GLY A 258 -19.31 27.10 -8.64
CA GLY A 258 -19.11 25.87 -9.41
C GLY A 258 -18.86 24.64 -8.56
N GLU A 259 -19.40 23.49 -8.97
CA GLU A 259 -19.02 22.18 -8.44
C GLU A 259 -17.62 21.77 -8.93
N LEU A 260 -16.87 21.05 -8.09
CA LEU A 260 -15.65 20.34 -8.47
C LEU A 260 -16.02 18.96 -9.04
N SER A 261 -16.44 18.93 -10.32
CA SER A 261 -16.96 17.73 -10.97
C SER A 261 -15.99 17.09 -11.96
N SER A 262 -14.96 17.82 -12.42
CA SER A 262 -13.98 17.33 -13.40
C SER A 262 -12.58 17.10 -12.82
N ASP A 263 -11.83 16.16 -13.40
CA ASP A 263 -10.43 15.89 -13.07
C ASP A 263 -9.56 17.15 -13.16
N ALA A 264 -9.80 17.99 -14.17
CA ALA A 264 -9.08 19.25 -14.37
C ALA A 264 -9.25 20.20 -13.17
N GLN A 265 -10.48 20.36 -12.66
CA GLN A 265 -10.75 21.20 -11.49
C GLN A 265 -10.14 20.63 -10.21
N MET A 266 -10.10 19.31 -10.06
CA MET A 266 -9.49 18.65 -8.91
C MET A 266 -7.97 18.77 -8.92
N LEU A 267 -7.33 18.61 -10.09
CA LEU A 267 -5.91 18.89 -10.28
C LEU A 267 -5.59 20.38 -10.02
N ASP A 268 -6.45 21.30 -10.46
CA ASP A 268 -6.33 22.72 -10.16
C ASP A 268 -6.45 22.99 -8.64
N CYS A 269 -7.32 22.28 -7.93
CA CYS A 269 -7.42 22.35 -6.48
C CYS A 269 -6.14 21.86 -5.80
N MET A 270 -5.58 20.74 -6.25
CA MET A 270 -4.28 20.23 -5.77
C MET A 270 -3.17 21.27 -5.97
N GLY A 271 -3.13 21.93 -7.13
CA GLY A 271 -2.19 23.01 -7.42
C GLY A 271 -2.41 24.25 -6.55
N ALA A 272 -3.67 24.62 -6.30
CA ALA A 272 -4.03 25.74 -5.42
C ALA A 272 -3.59 25.49 -3.97
N LEU A 273 -3.81 24.28 -3.45
CA LEU A 273 -3.33 23.87 -2.12
C LEU A 273 -1.81 23.87 -2.06
N THR A 274 -1.14 23.29 -3.06
CA THR A 274 0.32 23.29 -3.14
C THR A 274 0.89 24.72 -3.10
N SER A 275 0.29 25.63 -3.87
CA SER A 275 0.66 27.05 -3.89
C SER A 275 0.41 27.74 -2.55
N LEU A 276 -0.68 27.38 -1.86
CA LEU A 276 -1.03 27.92 -0.55
C LEU A 276 0.07 27.63 0.48
N TYR A 277 0.60 26.40 0.54
CA TYR A 277 1.71 26.06 1.42
C TYR A 277 3.02 26.69 0.94
N GLY A 278 3.38 26.46 -0.32
CA GLY A 278 4.68 26.84 -0.85
C GLY A 278 4.95 28.36 -0.78
N ARG A 279 3.97 29.19 -1.16
CA ARG A 279 4.12 30.67 -1.11
C ARG A 279 4.13 31.24 0.31
N GLN A 280 3.66 30.47 1.28
CA GLN A 280 3.74 30.78 2.71
C GLN A 280 5.15 30.50 3.28
N GLY A 281 6.05 29.92 2.47
CA GLY A 281 7.36 29.43 2.91
C GLY A 281 7.28 28.10 3.64
N LEU A 282 6.18 27.34 3.47
CA LEU A 282 5.98 26.04 4.11
C LEU A 282 6.31 24.93 3.12
N HIS A 283 7.19 24.01 3.53
CA HIS A 283 7.52 22.84 2.75
C HIS A 283 6.29 21.92 2.62
N PHE A 284 5.99 21.52 1.39
CA PHE A 284 4.87 20.66 1.03
C PHE A 284 5.39 19.57 0.10
N ALA A 285 5.10 18.31 0.42
CA ALA A 285 5.50 17.16 -0.38
C ALA A 285 4.29 16.34 -0.81
N LEU A 286 4.20 16.04 -2.11
CA LEU A 286 3.23 15.10 -2.68
C LEU A 286 3.97 13.93 -3.32
N LEU A 287 3.59 12.72 -2.99
CA LEU A 287 4.10 11.49 -3.60
C LEU A 287 2.93 10.75 -4.24
N VAL A 288 3.09 10.35 -5.49
CA VAL A 288 2.06 9.62 -6.25
C VAL A 288 2.68 8.33 -6.76
N ASP A 289 2.26 7.17 -6.26
CA ASP A 289 2.68 5.84 -6.73
C ASP A 289 1.73 5.30 -7.80
N ASP A 290 2.22 4.42 -8.66
CA ASP A 290 1.52 3.77 -9.78
C ASP A 290 0.84 4.75 -10.77
N ILE A 291 1.51 5.85 -11.13
CA ILE A 291 0.93 6.92 -11.97
C ILE A 291 0.41 6.44 -13.34
N GLU A 292 0.92 5.32 -13.85
CA GLU A 292 0.44 4.66 -15.06
C GLU A 292 -1.08 4.41 -15.06
N ARG A 293 -1.67 4.19 -13.88
CA ARG A 293 -3.10 3.92 -13.73
C ARG A 293 -3.96 5.16 -13.91
N LEU A 294 -3.43 6.35 -13.59
CA LEU A 294 -4.16 7.62 -13.68
C LEU A 294 -4.09 8.23 -15.09
N LEU A 295 -2.97 8.02 -15.78
CA LEU A 295 -2.76 8.54 -17.12
C LEU A 295 -3.43 7.67 -18.20
N GLY A 296 -3.97 6.51 -17.82
CA GLY A 296 -4.66 5.59 -18.71
C GLY A 296 -3.71 4.82 -19.63
N ARG A 297 -4.29 4.09 -20.59
CA ARG A 297 -3.53 3.49 -21.69
C ARG A 297 -3.13 4.57 -22.69
N PRO A 298 -1.93 4.52 -23.29
CA PRO A 298 -1.44 5.54 -24.22
C PRO A 298 -2.38 5.79 -25.42
N ASP A 299 -3.26 4.84 -25.75
CA ASP A 299 -4.17 4.92 -26.90
C ASP A 299 -5.49 5.68 -26.62
N GLN A 300 -5.85 6.00 -25.37
CA GLN A 300 -7.10 6.72 -25.03
C GLN A 300 -6.98 7.63 -23.78
N PRO A 301 -6.13 8.66 -23.78
CA PRO A 301 -6.19 9.67 -22.72
C PRO A 301 -7.43 10.57 -22.91
N PRO A 302 -8.20 10.89 -21.85
CA PRO A 302 -9.21 11.93 -21.91
C PRO A 302 -8.56 13.28 -22.26
N ALA A 303 -9.18 14.04 -23.17
CA ALA A 303 -8.54 15.14 -23.91
C ALA A 303 -7.96 16.29 -23.05
N ASP A 304 -8.42 16.48 -21.80
CA ASP A 304 -8.06 17.63 -20.94
C ASP A 304 -7.20 17.28 -19.71
N THR A 305 -7.10 16.00 -19.34
CA THR A 305 -6.32 15.55 -18.17
C THR A 305 -4.81 15.81 -18.31
N PRO A 306 -4.16 15.58 -19.48
CA PRO A 306 -2.74 15.81 -19.65
C PRO A 306 -2.35 17.29 -19.42
N LYS A 307 -3.14 18.24 -19.95
CA LYS A 307 -2.88 19.68 -19.80
C LYS A 307 -2.93 20.12 -18.34
N SER A 308 -3.95 19.65 -17.61
CA SER A 308 -4.13 19.95 -16.19
C SER A 308 -3.04 19.31 -15.33
N PHE A 309 -2.62 18.10 -15.68
CA PHE A 309 -1.49 17.43 -15.05
C PHE A 309 -0.18 18.21 -15.27
N HIS A 310 0.10 18.69 -16.49
CA HIS A 310 1.28 19.53 -16.75
C HIS A 310 1.24 20.84 -15.96
N LYS A 311 0.07 21.47 -15.87
CA LYS A 311 -0.13 22.66 -15.05
C LYS A 311 0.16 22.37 -13.58
N LEU A 312 -0.25 21.20 -13.07
CA LEU A 312 0.09 20.76 -11.71
C LEU A 312 1.61 20.66 -11.52
N LEU A 313 2.32 19.97 -12.41
CA LEU A 313 3.78 19.82 -12.34
C LEU A 313 4.50 21.17 -12.33
N ARG A 314 4.07 22.09 -13.19
CA ARG A 314 4.56 23.47 -13.22
C ARG A 314 4.32 24.17 -11.87
N THR A 315 3.12 24.03 -11.32
CA THR A 315 2.73 24.65 -10.04
C THR A 315 3.59 24.17 -8.88
N PHE A 316 3.98 22.89 -8.85
CA PHE A 316 4.90 22.37 -7.82
C PHE A 316 6.28 23.02 -7.88
N VAL A 317 6.85 23.15 -9.08
CA VAL A 317 8.15 23.82 -9.27
C VAL A 317 8.08 25.30 -8.88
N GLU A 318 7.01 26.00 -9.26
CA GLU A 318 6.85 27.44 -9.00
C GLU A 318 6.51 27.76 -7.53
N SER A 319 5.87 26.82 -6.83
CA SER A 319 5.50 26.99 -5.42
C SER A 319 6.63 26.64 -4.44
N GLY A 320 7.71 26.01 -4.88
CA GLY A 320 8.74 25.52 -3.96
C GLY A 320 8.35 24.21 -3.27
N ALA A 321 7.39 23.47 -3.82
CA ALA A 321 6.96 22.17 -3.29
C ALA A 321 7.79 21.01 -3.87
N LEU A 322 7.72 19.86 -3.22
CA LEU A 322 8.30 18.60 -3.69
C LEU A 322 7.20 17.71 -4.27
N LEU A 323 7.43 17.21 -5.49
CA LEU A 323 6.59 16.19 -6.11
C LEU A 323 7.43 14.96 -6.44
N VAL A 324 6.96 13.78 -6.02
CA VAL A 324 7.57 12.50 -6.36
C VAL A 324 6.57 11.66 -7.14
N LEU A 325 6.94 11.27 -8.36
CA LEU A 325 6.11 10.44 -9.24
C LEU A 325 6.70 9.04 -9.31
N GLY A 326 5.94 8.03 -8.91
CA GLY A 326 6.27 6.60 -9.02
C GLY A 326 5.51 5.97 -10.17
N GLY A 327 6.19 5.18 -11.00
CA GLY A 327 5.50 4.40 -12.03
C GLY A 327 6.38 3.48 -12.88
N LEU A 328 5.85 3.04 -14.02
CA LEU A 328 6.58 2.22 -15.00
C LEU A 328 7.45 3.05 -15.96
N PRO A 329 8.62 2.55 -16.39
CA PRO A 329 9.53 3.28 -17.30
C PRO A 329 8.88 3.77 -18.59
N GLU A 330 7.94 2.99 -19.13
CA GLU A 330 7.18 3.28 -20.36
C GLU A 330 6.41 4.61 -20.30
N TYR A 331 6.08 5.10 -19.10
CA TYR A 331 5.33 6.34 -18.90
C TYR A 331 6.21 7.58 -18.90
N VAL A 332 7.54 7.44 -18.76
CA VAL A 332 8.48 8.58 -18.89
C VAL A 332 8.34 9.22 -20.27
N ASP A 333 8.17 8.38 -21.29
CA ASP A 333 8.07 8.85 -22.67
C ASP A 333 6.74 9.52 -23.00
N GLN A 334 5.69 9.23 -22.23
CA GLN A 334 4.37 9.85 -22.36
C GLN A 334 4.32 11.26 -21.74
N ILE A 335 5.23 11.58 -20.82
CA ILE A 335 5.38 12.92 -20.27
C ILE A 335 5.98 13.83 -21.36
N PRO A 336 5.32 14.93 -21.77
CA PRO A 336 5.85 15.79 -22.82
C PRO A 336 7.22 16.36 -22.49
N ALA A 337 8.00 16.62 -23.53
CA ALA A 337 9.39 17.06 -23.40
C ALA A 337 9.55 18.32 -22.52
N GLU A 338 8.62 19.27 -22.61
CA GLU A 338 8.61 20.49 -21.78
C GLU A 338 8.55 20.18 -20.29
N VAL A 339 7.75 19.18 -19.92
CA VAL A 339 7.58 18.74 -18.54
C VAL A 339 8.74 17.85 -18.11
N ARG A 340 9.18 16.95 -18.99
CA ARG A 340 10.34 16.08 -18.74
C ARG A 340 11.59 16.91 -18.43
N SER A 341 11.76 18.05 -19.09
CA SER A 341 12.85 19.00 -18.81
C SER A 341 12.80 19.61 -17.40
N ARG A 342 11.64 19.57 -16.73
CA ARG A 342 11.45 20.04 -15.35
C ARG A 342 11.64 18.93 -14.31
N ILE A 343 11.64 17.67 -14.72
CA ILE A 343 12.00 16.54 -13.85
C ILE A 343 13.51 16.60 -13.67
N ARG A 344 13.96 17.09 -12.50
CA ARG A 344 15.38 17.28 -12.21
C ARG A 344 16.12 15.97 -11.98
N THR A 345 15.42 15.02 -11.37
CA THR A 345 16.01 13.73 -10.99
C THR A 345 15.12 12.60 -11.46
N LEU A 346 15.68 11.76 -12.33
CA LEU A 346 15.12 10.47 -12.71
C LEU A 346 15.86 9.38 -11.95
N ILE A 347 15.13 8.61 -11.14
CA ILE A 347 15.65 7.51 -10.34
C ILE A 347 15.04 6.21 -10.85
N SER A 348 15.90 5.28 -11.25
CA SER A 348 15.49 3.94 -11.65
C SER A 348 16.02 2.91 -10.66
N PRO A 349 15.16 2.39 -9.75
CA PRO A 349 15.54 1.29 -8.88
C PRO A 349 15.94 0.06 -9.69
N SER A 350 17.05 -0.57 -9.33
CA SER A 350 17.49 -1.84 -9.89
C SER A 350 17.14 -2.99 -8.94
N PRO A 351 16.95 -4.21 -9.45
CA PRO A 351 16.93 -5.40 -8.61
C PRO A 351 18.21 -5.54 -7.77
N LEU A 352 18.11 -6.28 -6.66
CA LEU A 352 19.23 -6.57 -5.77
C LEU A 352 20.12 -7.67 -6.34
N ASP A 353 21.43 -7.48 -6.34
CA ASP A 353 22.40 -8.52 -6.64
C ASP A 353 22.69 -9.42 -5.40
N GLY A 354 23.44 -10.51 -5.60
CA GLY A 354 23.79 -11.45 -4.51
C GLY A 354 24.61 -10.81 -3.38
N GLU A 355 25.46 -9.83 -3.69
CA GLU A 355 26.26 -9.11 -2.68
C GLU A 355 25.38 -8.20 -1.83
N GLN A 356 24.43 -7.50 -2.45
CA GLN A 356 23.44 -6.67 -1.78
C GLN A 356 22.51 -7.52 -0.90
N ILE A 357 22.10 -8.69 -1.36
CA ILE A 357 21.32 -9.63 -0.54
C ILE A 357 22.12 -10.09 0.68
N ALA A 358 23.39 -10.46 0.50
CA ALA A 358 24.26 -10.81 1.62
C ALA A 358 24.44 -9.64 2.60
N GLU A 359 24.59 -8.41 2.11
CA GLU A 359 24.66 -7.21 2.94
C GLU A 359 23.36 -6.96 3.70
N TYR A 360 22.20 -7.18 3.07
CA TYR A 360 20.90 -7.08 3.73
C TYR A 360 20.80 -8.07 4.90
N VAL A 361 21.19 -9.32 4.64
CA VAL A 361 21.22 -10.39 5.65
C VAL A 361 22.17 -10.02 6.80
N ARG A 362 23.38 -9.50 6.50
CA ARG A 362 24.30 -9.02 7.54
C ARG A 362 23.66 -7.95 8.41
N ARG A 363 23.07 -6.92 7.82
CA ARG A 363 22.46 -5.82 8.60
C ARG A 363 21.34 -6.30 9.50
N ARG A 364 20.50 -7.21 9.01
CA ARG A 364 19.41 -7.82 9.79
C ARG A 364 19.91 -8.68 10.96
N GLN A 365 21.10 -9.25 10.84
CA GLN A 365 21.69 -10.15 11.83
C GLN A 365 22.78 -9.49 12.69
N GLY A 366 22.85 -8.15 12.73
CA GLY A 366 23.84 -7.44 13.55
C GLY A 366 25.27 -7.49 13.00
N GLY A 367 25.42 -7.61 11.68
CA GLY A 367 26.71 -7.51 10.96
C GLY A 367 27.30 -8.84 10.49
N VAL A 368 26.70 -9.97 10.86
CA VAL A 368 27.17 -11.32 10.49
C VAL A 368 26.27 -11.98 9.44
N LEU A 369 26.87 -12.75 8.53
CA LEU A 369 26.12 -13.48 7.51
C LEU A 369 25.53 -14.78 8.08
N ASP A 370 26.25 -15.43 9.00
CA ASP A 370 25.84 -16.67 9.67
C ASP A 370 24.43 -16.53 10.30
N PRO A 371 23.51 -17.49 10.07
CA PRO A 371 23.73 -18.83 9.50
C PRO A 371 23.67 -18.91 7.97
N PHE A 372 23.51 -17.80 7.24
CA PHE A 372 23.51 -17.82 5.76
C PHE A 372 24.91 -18.03 5.19
N GLU A 373 24.96 -18.76 4.09
CA GLU A 373 26.12 -18.80 3.22
C GLU A 373 25.99 -17.82 2.05
N GLN A 374 27.12 -17.37 1.51
CA GLN A 374 27.12 -16.51 0.31
C GLN A 374 26.45 -17.21 -0.87
N SER A 375 26.66 -18.53 -1.00
CA SER A 375 26.03 -19.41 -1.99
C SER A 375 24.50 -19.39 -1.89
N ALA A 376 23.95 -19.31 -0.66
CA ALA A 376 22.52 -19.19 -0.41
C ALA A 376 21.99 -17.83 -0.85
N CYS A 377 22.70 -16.73 -0.56
CA CYS A 377 22.34 -15.40 -1.06
C CYS A 377 22.33 -15.34 -2.60
N ASP A 378 23.30 -15.98 -3.26
CA ASP A 378 23.35 -16.06 -4.72
C ASP A 378 22.21 -16.94 -5.28
N ALA A 379 21.85 -18.02 -4.58
CA ALA A 379 20.69 -18.84 -4.94
C ALA A 379 19.37 -18.05 -4.80
N ILE A 380 19.21 -17.27 -3.73
CA ILE A 380 18.07 -16.36 -3.56
C ILE A 380 18.03 -15.35 -4.71
N HIS A 381 19.17 -14.76 -5.09
CA HIS A 381 19.23 -13.87 -6.25
C HIS A 381 18.74 -14.55 -7.53
N ARG A 382 19.28 -15.74 -7.88
CA ARG A 382 18.90 -16.48 -9.09
C ARG A 382 17.41 -16.84 -9.12
N LEU A 383 16.84 -17.24 -7.98
CA LEU A 383 15.43 -17.60 -7.88
C LEU A 383 14.52 -16.38 -8.01
N THR A 384 14.87 -15.26 -7.38
CA THR A 384 14.00 -14.08 -7.26
C THR A 384 14.27 -13.00 -8.32
N GLY A 385 15.35 -13.12 -9.08
CA GLY A 385 15.86 -12.06 -9.94
C GLY A 385 16.21 -10.78 -9.17
N GLY A 386 16.47 -10.87 -7.87
CA GLY A 386 16.78 -9.72 -7.02
C GLY A 386 15.59 -8.86 -6.60
N ARG A 387 14.34 -9.30 -6.83
CA ARG A 387 13.15 -8.52 -6.44
C ARG A 387 13.04 -8.44 -4.91
N PRO A 388 13.14 -7.25 -4.27
CA PRO A 388 13.27 -7.14 -2.81
C PRO A 388 12.19 -7.88 -2.00
N ARG A 389 10.92 -7.82 -2.41
CA ARG A 389 9.84 -8.52 -1.70
C ARG A 389 10.06 -10.04 -1.69
N GLN A 390 10.43 -10.61 -2.84
CA GLN A 390 10.68 -12.05 -2.94
C GLN A 390 11.96 -12.45 -2.18
N VAL A 391 13.00 -11.61 -2.23
CA VAL A 391 14.23 -11.80 -1.46
C VAL A 391 13.93 -11.88 0.04
N VAL A 392 13.18 -10.92 0.60
CA VAL A 392 12.87 -10.88 2.03
C VAL A 392 12.07 -12.11 2.46
N ARG A 393 11.05 -12.49 1.68
CA ARG A 393 10.24 -13.69 1.92
C ARG A 393 11.10 -14.95 1.98
N LEU A 394 11.97 -15.11 0.98
CA LEU A 394 12.80 -16.30 0.88
C LEU A 394 13.88 -16.33 1.97
N CYS A 395 14.43 -15.18 2.38
CA CYS A 395 15.30 -15.09 3.56
C CYS A 395 14.56 -15.53 4.83
N TYR A 396 13.38 -14.98 5.08
CA TYR A 396 12.56 -15.34 6.26
C TYR A 396 12.29 -16.84 6.34
N ARG A 397 11.83 -17.45 5.24
CA ARG A 397 11.49 -18.88 5.21
C ARG A 397 12.72 -19.77 5.26
N SER A 398 13.80 -19.41 4.56
CA SER A 398 15.04 -20.20 4.61
C SER A 398 15.61 -20.23 6.02
N PHE A 399 15.54 -19.11 6.76
CA PHE A 399 15.90 -19.06 8.18
C PHE A 399 14.95 -19.90 9.04
N GLN A 400 13.63 -19.77 8.85
CA GLN A 400 12.64 -20.50 9.65
C GLN A 400 12.72 -22.03 9.51
N LEU A 401 13.06 -22.51 8.31
CA LEU A 401 13.20 -23.95 8.03
C LEU A 401 14.50 -24.54 8.55
N THR A 402 15.44 -23.71 8.95
CA THR A 402 16.77 -24.13 9.39
C THR A 402 16.81 -24.11 10.91
N GLU A 403 16.77 -25.27 11.55
CA GLU A 403 16.93 -25.38 13.00
C GLU A 403 18.41 -25.13 13.39
N PRO A 404 18.71 -24.23 14.34
CA PRO A 404 20.06 -24.06 14.84
C PRO A 404 20.62 -25.40 15.36
N PRO A 405 21.88 -25.76 15.06
CA PRO A 405 22.96 -24.94 14.50
C PRO A 405 23.15 -25.06 12.97
N ALA A 406 22.15 -25.55 12.24
CA ALA A 406 22.28 -25.72 10.79
C ALA A 406 22.47 -24.38 10.06
N LYS A 407 23.24 -24.41 8.97
CA LYS A 407 23.44 -23.25 8.10
C LYS A 407 22.35 -23.19 7.04
N VAL A 408 21.99 -21.98 6.65
CA VAL A 408 21.12 -21.73 5.50
C VAL A 408 21.98 -21.82 4.23
N ASP A 409 21.94 -22.99 3.60
CA ASP A 409 22.65 -23.32 2.37
C ASP A 409 21.71 -23.32 1.14
N VAL A 410 22.24 -23.67 -0.03
CA VAL A 410 21.48 -23.71 -1.29
C VAL A 410 20.30 -24.72 -1.23
N PRO A 411 20.47 -25.96 -0.74
CA PRO A 411 19.36 -26.87 -0.48
C PRO A 411 18.25 -26.28 0.41
N ALA A 412 18.59 -25.62 1.51
CA ALA A 412 17.63 -24.99 2.41
C ALA A 412 16.84 -23.88 1.70
N VAL A 413 17.50 -23.06 0.88
CA VAL A 413 16.85 -22.03 0.06
C VAL A 413 15.92 -22.64 -0.99
N HIS A 414 16.31 -23.73 -1.66
CA HIS A 414 15.44 -24.41 -2.62
C HIS A 414 14.25 -25.07 -1.93
N GLU A 415 14.44 -25.66 -0.75
CA GLU A 415 13.35 -26.21 0.05
C GLU A 415 12.41 -25.11 0.53
N ALA A 416 12.95 -23.97 0.96
CA ALA A 416 12.18 -22.78 1.26
C ALA A 416 11.39 -22.32 0.05
N ALA A 417 11.99 -22.20 -1.14
CA ALA A 417 11.29 -21.82 -2.36
C ALA A 417 10.23 -22.85 -2.80
N ARG A 418 10.42 -24.14 -2.49
CA ARG A 418 9.43 -25.20 -2.75
C ARG A 418 8.25 -25.12 -1.80
N ARG A 419 8.47 -24.93 -0.50
CA ARG A 419 7.41 -24.80 0.53
C ARG A 419 6.73 -23.45 0.47
N GLU A 420 7.52 -22.42 0.20
CA GLU A 420 7.07 -21.06 0.04
C GLU A 420 6.32 -20.94 -1.27
N ASN A 421 5.01 -20.88 -1.13
CA ASN A 421 4.09 -20.59 -2.21
C ASN A 421 4.33 -19.15 -2.69
N LEU A 422 5.36 -18.90 -3.50
CA LEU A 422 5.70 -17.63 -4.15
C LEU A 422 4.65 -17.23 -5.23
N GLY A 423 3.38 -17.51 -4.94
CA GLY A 423 2.17 -17.45 -5.75
C GLY A 423 1.10 -18.33 -5.08
N TYR A 424 -0.18 -17.99 -5.26
CA TYR A 424 -1.33 -18.73 -4.73
C TYR A 424 -1.25 -20.23 -5.06
N VAL A 425 -1.49 -21.13 -4.10
CA VAL A 425 -1.52 -22.59 -4.35
C VAL A 425 -2.90 -22.98 -4.86
N ALA A 426 -3.14 -22.73 -6.12
CA ALA A 426 -4.13 -23.52 -6.81
C ALA A 426 -3.49 -24.87 -7.15
N SER A 427 -4.17 -25.98 -6.84
CA SER A 427 -3.73 -27.30 -7.30
C SER A 427 -3.65 -27.30 -8.84
N LEU A 428 -2.89 -28.23 -9.42
CA LEU A 428 -2.86 -28.36 -10.89
C LEU A 428 -4.26 -28.53 -11.47
N ASP A 429 -5.15 -29.19 -10.73
CA ASP A 429 -6.53 -29.42 -11.15
C ASP A 429 -7.40 -28.18 -10.99
N ASP A 430 -7.16 -27.33 -9.98
CA ASP A 430 -7.82 -26.03 -9.86
C ASP A 430 -7.43 -25.10 -11.01
N ILE A 431 -6.14 -25.09 -11.39
CA ILE A 431 -5.66 -24.25 -12.49
C ILE A 431 -6.20 -24.77 -13.82
N ARG A 432 -6.23 -26.09 -14.03
CA ARG A 432 -6.90 -26.68 -15.19
C ARG A 432 -8.38 -26.32 -15.23
N SER A 433 -9.07 -26.37 -14.09
CA SER A 433 -10.48 -25.98 -13.98
C SER A 433 -10.67 -24.50 -14.33
N GLN A 434 -9.82 -23.61 -13.82
CA GLN A 434 -9.88 -22.18 -14.15
C GLN A 434 -9.53 -21.90 -15.61
N VAL A 435 -8.53 -22.58 -16.20
CA VAL A 435 -8.24 -22.48 -17.63
C VAL A 435 -9.45 -22.92 -18.44
N SER A 436 -10.05 -24.07 -18.11
CA SER A 436 -11.26 -24.55 -18.76
C SER A 436 -12.40 -23.52 -18.66
N GLU A 437 -12.62 -22.96 -17.48
CA GLU A 437 -13.65 -21.96 -17.23
C GLU A 437 -13.44 -20.68 -18.05
N ILE A 438 -12.20 -20.19 -18.14
CA ILE A 438 -11.84 -19.02 -18.96
C ILE A 438 -12.10 -19.29 -20.44
N LEU A 439 -11.69 -20.47 -20.93
CA LEU A 439 -11.87 -20.87 -22.32
C LEU A 439 -13.36 -20.98 -22.67
N THR A 440 -14.14 -21.69 -21.86
CA THR A 440 -15.60 -21.81 -22.03
C THR A 440 -16.30 -20.46 -21.93
N GLY A 441 -15.93 -19.63 -20.94
CA GLY A 441 -16.52 -18.29 -20.74
C GLY A 441 -16.30 -17.34 -21.93
N ARG A 442 -15.21 -17.53 -22.68
CA ARG A 442 -14.90 -16.78 -23.91
C ARG A 442 -15.40 -17.45 -25.19
N GLY A 443 -16.06 -18.61 -25.08
CA GLY A 443 -16.61 -19.35 -26.22
C GLY A 443 -15.56 -20.07 -27.07
N TRP A 444 -14.37 -20.34 -26.51
CA TRP A 444 -13.37 -21.17 -27.16
C TRP A 444 -13.73 -22.65 -27.02
N ASP A 445 -13.65 -23.39 -28.12
CA ASP A 445 -13.79 -24.85 -28.09
C ASP A 445 -12.42 -25.45 -27.78
N ALA A 446 -12.26 -25.94 -26.55
CA ALA A 446 -11.00 -26.47 -26.06
C ALA A 446 -11.13 -27.98 -25.85
N GLU A 447 -10.43 -28.74 -26.67
CA GLU A 447 -10.35 -30.19 -26.53
C GLU A 447 -9.27 -30.56 -25.50
N THR A 448 -9.64 -31.36 -24.50
CA THR A 448 -8.67 -31.84 -23.51
C THR A 448 -7.89 -33.03 -24.06
N ARG A 449 -6.55 -33.01 -23.90
CA ARG A 449 -5.66 -34.11 -24.33
C ARG A 449 -5.84 -34.52 -25.80
N HIS A 450 -6.07 -33.56 -26.69
CA HIS A 450 -6.19 -33.81 -28.13
C HIS A 450 -4.89 -34.40 -28.70
N PRO A 451 -4.93 -35.56 -29.38
CA PRO A 451 -3.73 -36.13 -29.99
C PRO A 451 -3.37 -35.39 -31.28
N LEU A 452 -2.27 -34.61 -31.27
CA LEU A 452 -1.76 -33.96 -32.48
C LEU A 452 -1.28 -34.98 -33.53
N ARG A 453 -0.77 -36.13 -33.06
CA ARG A 453 -0.41 -37.30 -33.87
C ARG A 453 -0.79 -38.60 -33.14
N PRO A 454 -1.05 -39.69 -33.88
CA PRO A 454 -1.24 -41.01 -33.27
C PRO A 454 0.00 -41.41 -32.45
N GLY A 455 -0.14 -41.51 -31.13
CA GLY A 455 0.96 -41.88 -30.21
C GLY A 455 1.89 -40.73 -29.80
N GLY A 456 1.61 -39.49 -30.21
CA GLY A 456 2.37 -38.30 -29.81
C GLY A 456 2.00 -37.74 -28.43
N GLU A 457 2.82 -36.81 -27.96
CA GLU A 457 2.62 -36.05 -26.72
C GLU A 457 1.31 -35.23 -26.80
N ARG A 458 0.59 -35.11 -25.68
CA ARG A 458 -0.74 -34.46 -25.66
C ARG A 458 -0.72 -33.17 -24.82
N PRO A 459 -1.20 -32.03 -25.36
CA PRO A 459 -1.36 -30.83 -24.57
C PRO A 459 -2.49 -31.01 -23.54
N ASP A 460 -2.49 -30.21 -22.47
CA ASP A 460 -3.57 -30.22 -21.48
C ASP A 460 -4.87 -29.71 -22.11
N PHE A 461 -4.79 -28.63 -22.92
CA PHE A 461 -5.89 -28.14 -23.75
C PHE A 461 -5.43 -27.84 -25.17
N TRP A 462 -6.30 -28.10 -26.15
CA TRP A 462 -6.10 -27.79 -27.55
C TRP A 462 -7.25 -26.94 -28.06
N ILE A 463 -6.93 -25.75 -28.58
CA ILE A 463 -7.92 -24.85 -29.17
C ILE A 463 -7.75 -24.89 -30.67
N ALA A 464 -8.72 -25.48 -31.38
CA ALA A 464 -8.74 -25.47 -32.83
C ALA A 464 -8.97 -24.03 -33.33
N MET A 465 -8.11 -23.55 -34.22
CA MET A 465 -8.27 -22.22 -34.81
C MET A 465 -8.91 -22.33 -36.19
N PRO A 466 -9.82 -21.42 -36.56
CA PRO A 466 -10.46 -21.48 -37.85
C PRO A 466 -9.50 -21.05 -38.96
N THR A 467 -8.95 -22.00 -39.72
CA THR A 467 -8.51 -21.83 -41.12
C THR A 467 -8.15 -23.20 -41.70
N GLY A 468 -8.43 -23.41 -43.00
CA GLY A 468 -8.32 -24.67 -43.76
C GLY A 468 -6.93 -25.31 -43.89
N GLN A 469 -6.21 -25.47 -42.79
CA GLN A 469 -5.04 -26.33 -42.64
C GLN A 469 -5.31 -27.27 -41.46
N ASP A 470 -5.36 -28.57 -41.73
CA ASP A 470 -5.42 -29.60 -40.68
C ASP A 470 -4.22 -29.42 -39.74
N GLY A 471 -4.47 -29.14 -38.46
CA GLY A 471 -3.45 -29.01 -37.41
C GLY A 471 -3.08 -27.58 -36.98
N ALA A 472 -3.77 -26.54 -37.48
CA ALA A 472 -3.62 -25.16 -36.98
C ALA A 472 -4.43 -24.95 -35.68
N GLY A 473 -3.76 -24.76 -34.55
CA GLY A 473 -4.41 -24.56 -33.26
C GLY A 473 -3.46 -24.12 -32.17
N CYS A 474 -4.00 -23.76 -31.00
CA CYS A 474 -3.22 -23.33 -29.85
C CYS A 474 -3.17 -24.46 -28.81
N ALA A 475 -1.96 -24.98 -28.56
CA ALA A 475 -1.71 -25.91 -27.47
C ALA A 475 -1.48 -25.16 -26.16
N ILE A 476 -2.23 -25.51 -25.11
CA ILE A 476 -2.02 -25.07 -23.74
C ILE A 476 -1.44 -26.22 -22.92
N VAL A 477 -0.28 -25.99 -22.32
CA VAL A 477 0.38 -26.94 -21.41
C VAL A 477 0.37 -26.37 -20.01
N VAL A 478 -0.13 -27.13 -19.04
CA VAL A 478 -0.16 -26.75 -17.62
C VAL A 478 0.91 -27.53 -16.88
N SER A 479 1.86 -26.84 -16.25
CA SER A 479 2.96 -27.47 -15.51
C SER A 479 3.01 -27.03 -14.05
N GLY A 480 3.55 -27.89 -13.18
CA GLY A 480 3.82 -27.61 -11.76
C GLY A 480 4.76 -26.43 -11.52
N ARG A 481 5.19 -26.27 -10.27
CA ARG A 481 6.20 -25.29 -9.87
C ARG A 481 7.52 -25.62 -10.54
N LEU A 482 8.19 -24.61 -11.10
CA LEU A 482 9.50 -24.76 -11.74
C LEU A 482 10.50 -23.94 -10.94
N VAL A 483 11.15 -24.60 -9.99
CA VAL A 483 12.13 -23.96 -9.09
C VAL A 483 13.54 -24.18 -9.64
N LEU A 484 13.86 -25.40 -10.05
CA LEU A 484 15.17 -25.81 -10.56
C LEU A 484 15.18 -26.02 -12.08
N PRO A 485 16.31 -25.81 -12.77
CA PRO A 485 16.44 -26.12 -14.19
C PRO A 485 16.07 -27.57 -14.54
N THR A 486 16.39 -28.52 -13.65
CA THR A 486 16.02 -29.94 -13.79
C THR A 486 14.51 -30.18 -13.76
N ASP A 487 13.74 -29.33 -13.08
CA ASP A 487 12.27 -29.42 -13.07
C ASP A 487 11.69 -28.97 -14.43
N ALA A 488 12.42 -28.10 -15.15
CA ALA A 488 11.99 -27.54 -16.42
C ALA A 488 12.36 -28.42 -17.62
N GLU A 489 13.38 -29.28 -17.52
CA GLU A 489 13.82 -30.16 -18.61
C GLU A 489 12.67 -31.00 -19.20
N PRO A 490 11.85 -31.73 -18.40
CA PRO A 490 10.74 -32.50 -18.94
C PRO A 490 9.68 -31.62 -19.61
N LEU A 491 9.47 -30.40 -19.10
CA LEU A 491 8.53 -29.46 -19.69
C LEU A 491 9.05 -28.89 -21.01
N ILE A 492 10.33 -28.54 -21.08
CA ILE A 492 10.98 -28.06 -22.30
C ILE A 492 10.90 -29.15 -23.36
N GLU A 493 11.27 -30.39 -23.04
CA GLU A 493 11.19 -31.52 -23.97
C GLU A 493 9.75 -31.77 -24.45
N ARG A 494 8.77 -31.70 -23.53
CA ARG A 494 7.34 -31.81 -23.84
C ARG A 494 6.90 -30.71 -24.82
N VAL A 495 7.28 -29.46 -24.56
CA VAL A 495 6.95 -28.31 -25.40
C VAL A 495 7.66 -28.38 -26.76
N GLU A 496 8.90 -28.84 -26.80
CA GLU A 496 9.69 -29.03 -28.02
C GLU A 496 9.25 -30.22 -28.87
N THR A 497 8.56 -31.19 -28.26
CA THR A 497 7.91 -32.30 -28.98
C THR A 497 6.63 -31.79 -29.65
N LEU A 498 5.76 -31.10 -28.90
CA LEU A 498 4.58 -30.41 -29.43
C LEU A 498 4.97 -29.40 -30.52
N ARG A 499 6.04 -28.64 -30.27
CA ARG A 499 7.17 -28.39 -31.19
C ARG A 499 7.08 -28.75 -32.66
N ARG A 500 7.68 -29.92 -32.86
CA ARG A 500 7.96 -30.58 -34.12
C ARG A 500 6.68 -31.06 -34.78
N ASP A 501 5.65 -31.36 -33.98
CA ASP A 501 4.39 -31.91 -34.47
C ASP A 501 3.45 -30.86 -35.06
N SER A 502 3.44 -29.63 -34.53
CA SER A 502 2.78 -28.48 -35.16
C SER A 502 3.57 -27.19 -34.90
N PRO A 503 4.26 -26.61 -35.92
CA PRO A 503 5.11 -25.44 -35.75
C PRO A 503 4.31 -24.15 -35.48
N GLU A 504 2.99 -24.15 -35.71
CA GLU A 504 2.14 -22.99 -35.50
C GLU A 504 1.52 -22.97 -34.09
N ARG A 505 2.26 -22.33 -33.17
CA ARG A 505 1.79 -21.53 -32.01
C ARG A 505 1.33 -22.29 -30.74
N ARG A 506 1.82 -21.81 -29.57
CA ARG A 506 1.64 -22.45 -28.25
C ARG A 506 1.53 -21.43 -27.13
N VAL A 507 0.79 -21.79 -26.08
CA VAL A 507 0.75 -21.07 -24.81
C VAL A 507 1.17 -22.04 -23.71
N VAL A 508 2.23 -21.73 -22.97
CA VAL A 508 2.61 -22.51 -21.79
C VAL A 508 2.16 -21.78 -20.54
N VAL A 509 1.35 -22.47 -19.74
CA VAL A 509 0.84 -21.99 -18.45
C VAL A 509 1.63 -22.71 -17.36
N VAL A 510 2.42 -21.95 -16.62
CA VAL A 510 3.25 -22.44 -15.51
C VAL A 510 2.55 -22.11 -14.20
N THR A 511 2.41 -23.10 -13.33
CA THR A 511 1.68 -22.96 -12.07
C THR A 511 2.57 -22.46 -10.94
N GLY A 512 2.07 -21.46 -10.21
CA GLY A 512 2.69 -20.91 -9.00
C GLY A 512 3.95 -20.10 -9.26
N PHE A 513 5.11 -20.76 -9.34
CA PHE A 513 6.42 -20.11 -9.34
C PHE A 513 7.26 -20.56 -10.55
N LEU A 514 7.84 -19.57 -11.22
CA LEU A 514 8.83 -19.74 -12.29
C LEU A 514 10.07 -18.95 -11.89
N SER A 515 11.20 -19.64 -11.66
CA SER A 515 12.46 -18.94 -11.40
C SER A 515 12.90 -18.13 -12.62
N GLU A 516 13.51 -16.97 -12.38
CA GLU A 516 13.98 -16.09 -13.46
C GLU A 516 15.11 -16.75 -14.28
N GLU A 517 15.83 -17.72 -13.71
CA GLU A 517 16.84 -18.54 -14.40
C GLU A 517 16.23 -19.43 -15.51
N ILE A 518 15.03 -19.99 -15.28
CA ILE A 518 14.37 -20.92 -16.23
C ILE A 518 13.62 -20.16 -17.32
N ARG A 519 13.16 -18.92 -17.04
CA ARG A 519 12.30 -18.13 -17.93
C ARG A 519 12.87 -18.00 -19.36
N PRO A 520 14.16 -17.69 -19.60
CA PRO A 520 14.70 -17.56 -20.95
C PRO A 520 14.63 -18.87 -21.75
N ALA A 521 15.01 -19.99 -21.15
CA ALA A 521 15.00 -21.31 -21.78
C ALA A 521 13.57 -21.73 -22.17
N LEU A 522 12.60 -21.54 -21.26
CA LEU A 522 11.19 -21.79 -21.58
C LEU A 522 10.66 -20.84 -22.65
N THR A 523 11.01 -19.55 -22.59
CA THR A 523 10.57 -18.57 -23.59
C THR A 523 11.06 -18.96 -24.99
N GLN A 524 12.30 -19.43 -25.09
CA GLN A 524 12.89 -19.92 -26.34
C GLN A 524 12.21 -21.20 -26.85
N ALA A 525 11.95 -22.16 -25.97
CA ALA A 525 11.26 -23.41 -26.31
C ALA A 525 9.82 -23.15 -26.79
N CYS A 526 9.09 -22.29 -26.07
CA CYS A 526 7.70 -21.93 -26.34
C CYS A 526 7.55 -20.98 -27.55
N GLY A 527 8.56 -20.17 -27.83
CA GLY A 527 8.48 -19.03 -28.77
C GLY A 527 7.72 -17.82 -28.20
N ALA A 528 7.33 -17.87 -26.93
CA ALA A 528 6.54 -16.87 -26.22
C ALA A 528 6.84 -16.94 -24.71
N PRO A 529 6.73 -15.83 -23.97
CA PRO A 529 6.92 -15.86 -22.52
C PRO A 529 5.83 -16.72 -21.85
N PRO A 530 6.19 -17.60 -20.90
CA PRO A 530 5.23 -18.43 -20.17
C PRO A 530 4.33 -17.58 -19.26
N ILE A 531 3.07 -18.01 -19.11
CA ILE A 531 2.10 -17.36 -18.22
C ILE A 531 2.28 -17.95 -16.82
N VAL A 532 2.56 -17.11 -15.82
CA VAL A 532 2.61 -17.52 -14.41
C VAL A 532 1.23 -17.32 -13.80
N TYR A 533 0.71 -18.34 -13.13
CA TYR A 533 -0.59 -18.27 -12.46
C TYR A 533 -0.60 -17.27 -11.29
N ALA A 534 -1.48 -16.27 -11.35
CA ALA A 534 -1.76 -15.32 -10.27
C ALA A 534 -3.27 -15.09 -10.17
N ALA A 535 -3.91 -15.48 -9.06
CA ALA A 535 -5.37 -15.57 -8.95
C ALA A 535 -6.12 -14.26 -9.32
N ASP A 536 -5.55 -13.10 -9.00
CA ASP A 536 -6.14 -11.79 -9.25
C ASP A 536 -6.09 -11.35 -10.73
N ARG A 537 -5.09 -11.80 -11.49
CA ARG A 537 -4.83 -11.34 -12.87
C ARG A 537 -4.86 -12.45 -13.91
N PHE A 538 -4.93 -13.71 -13.51
CA PHE A 538 -4.80 -14.85 -14.41
C PHE A 538 -5.81 -14.81 -15.54
N HIS A 539 -7.08 -14.48 -15.23
CA HIS A 539 -8.13 -14.34 -16.22
C HIS A 539 -7.80 -13.28 -17.28
N GLU A 540 -7.35 -12.09 -16.88
CA GLU A 540 -7.01 -11.01 -17.79
C GLU A 540 -5.78 -11.35 -18.64
N VAL A 541 -4.73 -11.89 -18.04
CA VAL A 541 -3.47 -12.23 -18.72
C VAL A 541 -3.67 -13.35 -19.73
N LEU A 542 -4.35 -14.45 -19.34
CA LEU A 542 -4.62 -15.57 -20.24
C LEU A 542 -5.47 -15.12 -21.42
N THR A 543 -6.53 -14.36 -21.15
CA THR A 543 -7.39 -13.86 -22.22
C THR A 543 -6.63 -12.93 -23.17
N SER A 544 -5.90 -11.95 -22.65
CA SER A 544 -5.15 -10.99 -23.46
C SER A 544 -4.16 -11.70 -24.37
N ARG A 545 -3.51 -12.77 -23.87
CA ARG A 545 -2.59 -13.59 -24.67
C ARG A 545 -3.29 -14.38 -25.76
N LEU A 546 -4.43 -14.98 -25.47
CA LEU A 546 -5.25 -15.68 -26.47
C LEU A 546 -5.76 -14.73 -27.55
N ASP A 547 -6.18 -13.51 -27.17
CA ASP A 547 -6.64 -12.47 -28.10
C ASP A 547 -5.51 -11.93 -28.98
N GLU A 548 -4.31 -11.75 -28.42
CA GLU A 548 -3.09 -11.39 -29.17
C GLU A 548 -2.72 -12.48 -30.19
N LEU A 549 -2.73 -13.74 -29.76
CA LEU A 549 -2.47 -14.88 -30.65
C LEU A 549 -3.51 -14.97 -31.77
N ASN A 550 -4.79 -14.79 -31.45
CA ASN A 550 -5.87 -14.78 -32.44
C ASN A 550 -5.66 -13.65 -33.49
N ARG A 551 -5.25 -12.45 -33.05
CA ARG A 551 -4.93 -11.33 -33.96
C ARG A 551 -3.70 -11.61 -34.82
N GLU A 552 -2.63 -12.17 -34.25
CA GLU A 552 -1.43 -12.54 -35.00
C GLU A 552 -1.73 -13.60 -36.07
N ILE A 553 -2.66 -14.53 -35.79
CA ILE A 553 -3.09 -15.56 -36.75
C ILE A 553 -3.85 -14.92 -37.91
N LEU A 554 -4.83 -14.09 -37.60
CA LEU A 554 -5.64 -13.39 -38.61
C LEU A 554 -4.79 -12.42 -39.46
N GLY A 555 -3.75 -11.82 -38.87
CA GLY A 555 -2.88 -10.83 -39.53
C GLY A 555 -1.78 -11.39 -40.44
N ARG A 556 -1.35 -12.66 -40.29
CA ARG A 556 -0.19 -13.24 -41.01
C ARG A 556 -0.48 -13.84 -42.40
N ARG A 557 -1.63 -13.56 -43.03
CA ARG A 557 -2.00 -14.12 -44.34
C ARG A 557 -0.99 -13.73 -45.45
N PRO A 558 -0.21 -14.67 -46.03
CA PRO A 558 0.65 -14.39 -47.18
C PRO A 558 -0.05 -14.86 -48.46
N GLY A 559 -0.60 -13.93 -49.25
CA GLY A 559 -1.12 -14.25 -50.59
C GLY A 559 -2.20 -13.28 -51.11
N PRO A 560 -2.25 -12.99 -52.43
CA PRO A 560 -3.06 -11.93 -53.00
C PRO A 560 -4.52 -12.37 -53.25
N GLY A 561 -5.46 -11.53 -52.80
CA GLY A 561 -6.86 -11.55 -53.23
C GLY A 561 -7.87 -11.97 -52.14
N PRO A 562 -8.79 -11.08 -51.73
CA PRO A 562 -9.94 -11.47 -50.92
C PRO A 562 -10.94 -12.22 -51.81
N ALA A 563 -10.97 -13.55 -51.71
CA ALA A 563 -12.14 -14.30 -52.17
C ALA A 563 -13.30 -13.92 -51.24
N ALA A 564 -14.38 -13.36 -51.79
CA ALA A 564 -15.55 -12.84 -51.07
C ALA A 564 -16.26 -13.86 -50.13
N GLY A 565 -15.88 -15.14 -50.15
CA GLY A 565 -16.35 -16.16 -49.21
C GLY A 565 -15.59 -16.22 -47.87
N GLY A 566 -14.38 -15.64 -47.77
CA GLY A 566 -13.56 -15.69 -46.55
C GLY A 566 -14.09 -14.81 -45.42
N ASP A 567 -14.62 -13.63 -45.75
CA ASP A 567 -15.15 -12.68 -44.77
C ASP A 567 -16.45 -13.18 -44.13
N ILE A 568 -17.26 -13.93 -44.88
CA ILE A 568 -18.49 -14.55 -44.37
C ILE A 568 -18.18 -15.70 -43.40
N ALA A 569 -17.13 -16.50 -43.67
CA ALA A 569 -16.70 -17.56 -42.76
C ALA A 569 -16.16 -16.99 -41.44
N LEU A 570 -15.34 -15.94 -41.51
CA LEU A 570 -14.84 -15.24 -40.32
C LEU A 570 -15.96 -14.56 -39.53
N MET A 571 -16.93 -13.95 -40.22
CA MET A 571 -18.09 -13.35 -39.57
C MET A 571 -18.99 -14.41 -38.94
N ARG A 572 -19.15 -15.58 -39.58
CA ARG A 572 -19.91 -16.71 -39.02
C ARG A 572 -19.22 -17.30 -37.79
N ASP A 573 -17.91 -17.50 -37.81
CA ASP A 573 -17.16 -17.96 -36.63
C ASP A 573 -17.18 -16.94 -35.51
N SER A 574 -17.12 -15.65 -35.83
CA SER A 574 -17.28 -14.57 -34.86
C SER A 574 -18.68 -14.57 -34.25
N VAL A 575 -19.73 -14.76 -35.06
CA VAL A 575 -21.12 -14.85 -34.59
C VAL A 575 -21.34 -16.11 -33.75
N ASP A 576 -20.78 -17.25 -34.14
CA ASP A 576 -20.87 -18.50 -33.38
C ASP A 576 -20.07 -18.42 -32.06
N ARG A 577 -18.96 -17.67 -32.03
CA ARG A 577 -18.22 -17.35 -30.81
C ARG A 577 -19.00 -16.40 -29.90
N ILE A 578 -19.59 -15.34 -30.44
CA ILE A 578 -20.46 -14.41 -29.70
C ILE A 578 -21.66 -15.17 -29.14
N ARG A 579 -22.30 -16.04 -29.92
CA ARG A 579 -23.42 -16.86 -29.46
C ARG A 579 -23.01 -17.76 -28.29
N ARG A 580 -21.86 -18.44 -28.39
CA ARG A 580 -21.30 -19.25 -27.30
C ARG A 580 -20.97 -18.42 -26.07
N GLN A 581 -20.37 -17.25 -26.25
CA GLN A 581 -20.05 -16.31 -25.17
C GLN A 581 -21.33 -15.82 -24.47
N VAL A 582 -22.39 -15.51 -25.22
CA VAL A 582 -23.68 -15.08 -24.68
C VAL A 582 -24.34 -16.22 -23.89
N THR A 583 -24.33 -17.45 -24.42
CA THR A 583 -24.85 -18.63 -23.69
C THR A 583 -24.05 -18.88 -22.41
N ALA A 584 -22.72 -18.91 -22.48
CA ALA A 584 -21.86 -19.10 -21.30
C ALA A 584 -22.02 -17.97 -20.27
N SER A 585 -22.21 -16.72 -20.73
CA SER A 585 -22.50 -15.59 -19.83
C SER A 585 -23.87 -15.75 -19.16
N HIS A 586 -24.87 -16.25 -19.87
CA HIS A 586 -26.20 -16.50 -19.31
C HIS A 586 -26.17 -17.64 -18.28
N ASP A 587 -25.49 -18.74 -18.59
CA ASP A 587 -25.30 -19.86 -17.67
C ASP A 587 -24.52 -19.43 -16.42
N ARG A 588 -23.48 -18.59 -16.59
CA ARG A 588 -22.71 -18.03 -15.48
C ARG A 588 -23.53 -17.06 -14.62
N VAL A 589 -24.44 -16.29 -15.22
CA VAL A 589 -25.38 -15.46 -14.46
C VAL A 589 -26.34 -16.33 -13.65
N LEU A 590 -26.82 -17.44 -14.21
CA LEU A 590 -27.64 -18.42 -13.48
C LEU A 590 -26.85 -19.09 -12.35
N ASP A 591 -25.59 -19.45 -12.58
CA ASP A 591 -24.71 -20.01 -11.55
C ASP A 591 -24.33 -18.99 -10.47
N LEU A 592 -24.10 -17.73 -10.82
CA LEU A 592 -23.91 -16.65 -9.85
C LEU A 592 -25.17 -16.39 -9.04
N GLN A 593 -26.36 -16.44 -9.65
CA GLN A 593 -27.62 -16.39 -8.91
C GLN A 593 -27.74 -17.57 -7.94
N ASN A 594 -27.36 -18.77 -8.37
CA ASN A 594 -27.34 -19.96 -7.52
C ASN A 594 -26.28 -19.87 -6.41
N GLN A 595 -25.08 -19.37 -6.68
CA GLN A 595 -24.00 -19.17 -5.71
C GLN A 595 -24.33 -18.06 -4.72
N VAL A 596 -24.89 -16.93 -5.16
CA VAL A 596 -25.34 -15.85 -4.27
C VAL A 596 -26.48 -16.36 -3.39
N GLU A 597 -27.40 -17.17 -3.92
CA GLU A 597 -28.46 -17.79 -3.14
C GLU A 597 -27.91 -18.85 -2.17
N GLN A 598 -26.87 -19.61 -2.55
CA GLN A 598 -26.18 -20.55 -1.67
C GLN A 598 -25.37 -19.86 -0.58
N ILE A 599 -24.64 -18.79 -0.91
CA ILE A 599 -23.91 -17.94 0.03
C ILE A 599 -24.93 -17.31 0.98
N ARG A 600 -26.02 -16.74 0.48
CA ARG A 600 -27.08 -16.19 1.32
C ARG A 600 -27.65 -17.25 2.27
N ARG A 601 -27.96 -18.45 1.78
CA ARG A 601 -28.42 -19.57 2.62
C ARG A 601 -27.34 -20.04 3.60
N HIS A 602 -26.06 -20.00 3.23
CA HIS A 602 -24.94 -20.39 4.08
C HIS A 602 -24.69 -19.35 5.17
N THR A 603 -24.63 -18.07 4.80
CA THR A 603 -24.52 -16.93 5.72
C THR A 603 -25.74 -16.82 6.62
N ASP A 604 -26.96 -17.08 6.12
CA ASP A 604 -28.17 -17.12 6.96
C ASP A 604 -28.13 -18.31 7.93
N ARG A 605 -27.65 -19.47 7.50
CA ARG A 605 -27.42 -20.62 8.39
C ARG A 605 -26.28 -20.39 9.37
N GLN A 606 -25.20 -19.72 8.97
CA GLN A 606 -24.09 -19.35 9.84
C GLN A 606 -24.49 -18.27 10.82
N LEU A 607 -25.28 -17.27 10.41
CA LEU A 607 -25.86 -16.26 11.30
C LEU A 607 -26.88 -16.87 12.23
N GLN A 608 -27.66 -17.87 11.78
CA GLN A 608 -28.54 -18.64 12.66
C GLN A 608 -27.77 -19.56 13.59
N ALA A 609 -26.69 -20.19 13.15
CA ALA A 609 -25.81 -21.01 13.98
C ALA A 609 -25.07 -20.13 15.01
N ILE A 610 -24.51 -18.99 14.60
CA ILE A 610 -23.90 -18.00 15.48
C ILE A 610 -24.94 -17.40 16.43
N LYS A 611 -26.16 -17.08 15.96
CA LYS A 611 -27.25 -16.64 16.85
C LYS A 611 -27.73 -17.73 17.79
N SER A 612 -27.73 -18.99 17.35
CA SER A 612 -28.11 -20.17 18.14
C SER A 612 -27.03 -20.50 19.17
N ASP A 613 -25.76 -20.42 18.79
CA ASP A 613 -24.60 -20.57 19.67
C ASP A 613 -24.50 -19.40 20.64
N LEU A 614 -24.83 -18.17 20.21
CA LEU A 614 -24.95 -16.99 21.08
C LEU A 614 -26.18 -17.06 22.01
N ALA A 615 -27.27 -17.72 21.59
CA ALA A 615 -28.47 -17.93 22.41
C ALA A 615 -28.35 -19.16 23.32
N HIS A 616 -27.47 -20.11 23.00
CA HIS A 616 -27.15 -21.28 23.80
C HIS A 616 -25.88 -21.11 24.65
N LEU A 617 -25.13 -20.02 24.48
CA LEU A 617 -24.31 -19.49 25.56
C LEU A 617 -25.28 -19.12 26.69
N PRO A 618 -25.22 -19.78 27.86
CA PRO A 618 -26.11 -19.43 28.95
C PRO A 618 -25.88 -17.95 29.26
N ALA A 619 -26.95 -17.16 29.20
CA ALA A 619 -27.00 -15.88 29.87
C ALA A 619 -26.87 -16.17 31.38
N ALA A 620 -25.64 -16.31 31.83
CA ALA A 620 -25.28 -16.34 33.24
C ALA A 620 -25.53 -14.94 33.80
N ALA A 621 -26.79 -14.67 34.09
CA ALA A 621 -27.14 -13.63 35.03
C ALA A 621 -26.58 -14.05 36.40
N GLY A 622 -25.48 -13.42 36.82
CA GLY A 622 -25.13 -13.27 38.23
C GLY A 622 -24.12 -14.24 38.86
N GLN A 623 -23.32 -14.98 38.08
CA GLN A 623 -22.09 -15.58 38.62
C GLN A 623 -20.91 -15.12 37.78
N GLU A 624 -20.07 -14.27 38.37
CA GLU A 624 -18.73 -13.98 37.83
C GLU A 624 -18.04 -15.32 37.56
N PRO A 625 -17.60 -15.60 36.32
CA PRO A 625 -16.82 -16.79 36.05
C PRO A 625 -15.57 -16.73 36.92
N GLU A 626 -15.31 -17.78 37.69
CA GLU A 626 -13.99 -17.98 38.29
C GLU A 626 -12.96 -17.82 37.17
N ASP A 627 -12.11 -16.82 37.33
CA ASP A 627 -11.11 -16.39 36.38
C ASP A 627 -10.26 -17.58 35.92
N PRO A 628 -10.29 -17.97 34.62
CA PRO A 628 -9.41 -19.02 34.09
C PRO A 628 -7.93 -18.58 34.03
N GLY A 629 -7.55 -17.46 34.68
CA GLY A 629 -6.18 -16.99 34.91
C GLY A 629 -5.27 -17.93 35.73
N ARG A 630 -5.71 -19.13 36.10
CA ARG A 630 -4.86 -20.22 36.60
C ARG A 630 -4.73 -21.24 35.47
N GLU A 631 -3.64 -21.38 34.71
CA GLU A 631 -2.22 -21.17 34.99
C GLU A 631 -1.44 -21.14 33.65
N LEU A 632 -1.55 -20.05 32.87
CA LEU A 632 -0.56 -19.84 31.81
C LEU A 632 0.81 -19.55 32.48
N PRO A 633 1.93 -20.06 31.93
CA PRO A 633 3.26 -19.70 32.42
C PRO A 633 3.44 -18.19 32.37
N GLU A 634 4.08 -17.60 33.39
CA GLU A 634 4.24 -16.15 33.51
C GLU A 634 4.89 -15.53 32.26
N ALA A 635 5.84 -16.24 31.64
CA ALA A 635 6.45 -15.81 30.38
C ALA A 635 5.45 -15.67 29.22
N VAL A 636 4.44 -16.54 29.16
CA VAL A 636 3.38 -16.52 28.14
C VAL A 636 2.37 -15.42 28.44
N VAL A 637 1.98 -15.27 29.71
CA VAL A 637 1.10 -14.17 30.17
C VAL A 637 1.70 -12.83 29.79
N ARG A 638 2.99 -12.59 30.07
CA ARG A 638 3.67 -11.33 29.71
C ARG A 638 3.62 -11.02 28.22
N LEU A 639 3.71 -12.03 27.35
CA LEU A 639 3.61 -11.83 25.89
C LEU A 639 2.20 -11.38 25.48
N PHE A 640 1.16 -12.01 26.02
CA PHE A 640 -0.22 -11.64 25.74
C PHE A 640 -0.59 -10.28 26.34
N THR A 641 -0.15 -10.00 27.58
CA THR A 641 -0.33 -8.69 28.21
C THR A 641 0.34 -7.59 27.40
N LEU A 642 1.60 -7.78 26.98
CA LEU A 642 2.29 -6.81 26.12
C LEU A 642 1.54 -6.54 24.81
N ALA A 643 1.03 -7.60 24.17
CA ALA A 643 0.23 -7.48 22.95
C ALA A 643 -1.08 -6.72 23.19
N LEU A 644 -1.82 -7.05 24.26
CA LEU A 644 -3.08 -6.39 24.61
C LEU A 644 -2.88 -4.94 25.06
N ASP A 645 -1.82 -4.65 25.82
CA ASP A 645 -1.47 -3.30 26.26
C ASP A 645 -1.07 -2.41 25.08
N SER A 646 -0.37 -2.95 24.09
CA SER A 646 -0.07 -2.21 22.85
C SER A 646 -1.34 -1.83 22.08
N LEU A 647 -2.39 -2.66 22.19
CA LEU A 647 -3.71 -2.38 21.62
C LEU A 647 -4.58 -1.48 22.53
N ALA A 648 -4.22 -1.29 23.80
CA ALA A 648 -4.94 -0.46 24.76
C ALA A 648 -4.71 1.04 24.55
N ALA A 649 -3.71 1.45 23.75
CA ALA A 649 -3.56 2.82 23.26
C ALA A 649 -4.80 3.35 22.49
N ILE A 650 -5.75 2.45 22.19
CA ILE A 650 -6.99 2.70 21.46
C ILE A 650 -8.15 2.98 22.42
N ASP A 651 -8.01 2.65 23.71
CA ASP A 651 -8.96 3.04 24.75
C ASP A 651 -9.00 4.59 24.93
N ASP A 652 -8.00 5.32 24.40
CA ASP A 652 -8.02 6.78 24.29
C ASP A 652 -9.15 7.31 23.39
N VAL A 653 -9.68 6.49 22.47
CA VAL A 653 -10.85 6.83 21.65
C VAL A 653 -12.10 6.99 22.52
N ASP A 654 -12.30 6.11 23.49
CA ASP A 654 -13.43 6.20 24.43
C ASP A 654 -13.30 7.44 25.33
N ALA A 655 -12.07 7.74 25.79
CA ALA A 655 -11.79 8.97 26.54
C ALA A 655 -12.02 10.23 25.68
N TYR A 656 -11.69 10.20 24.38
CA TYR A 656 -11.91 11.29 23.44
C TYR A 656 -13.40 11.49 23.13
N ILE A 657 -14.15 10.41 22.91
CA ILE A 657 -15.61 10.44 22.78
C ILE A 657 -16.23 11.03 24.04
N GLY A 658 -15.79 10.59 25.23
CA GLY A 658 -16.23 11.13 26.51
C GLY A 658 -16.00 12.65 26.63
N ARG A 659 -14.83 13.15 26.20
CA ARG A 659 -14.51 14.59 26.17
C ARG A 659 -15.45 15.39 25.26
N ALA A 660 -15.86 14.85 24.12
CA ALA A 660 -16.76 15.54 23.19
C ALA A 660 -18.19 15.74 23.75
N PHE A 661 -18.58 14.95 24.75
CA PHE A 661 -19.86 15.08 25.45
C PHE A 661 -19.76 15.87 26.77
N ASP A 662 -18.58 16.38 27.14
CA ASP A 662 -18.41 17.23 28.31
C ASP A 662 -18.88 18.67 28.02
N LEU A 663 -20.16 18.91 28.29
CA LEU A 663 -20.86 20.19 28.07
C LEU A 663 -20.35 21.35 28.93
N SER A 664 -19.41 21.12 29.86
CA SER A 664 -18.89 22.15 30.76
C SER A 664 -17.84 23.08 30.12
N ARG A 665 -17.40 22.80 28.89
CA ARG A 665 -16.41 23.60 28.16
C ARG A 665 -17.03 24.43 27.04
N ASP A 666 -16.62 25.70 26.90
CA ASP A 666 -17.07 26.61 25.84
C ASP A 666 -16.84 26.08 24.41
N ASP A 667 -15.92 25.12 24.24
CA ASP A 667 -15.58 24.49 22.96
C ASP A 667 -16.33 23.17 22.68
N ALA A 668 -17.27 22.73 23.54
CA ALA A 668 -17.94 21.44 23.42
C ALA A 668 -18.73 21.29 22.10
N ALA A 669 -19.39 22.35 21.65
CA ALA A 669 -20.13 22.33 20.37
C ALA A 669 -19.19 22.16 19.15
N THR A 670 -18.01 22.79 19.21
CA THR A 670 -16.99 22.68 18.16
C THR A 670 -16.31 21.30 18.19
N THR A 671 -15.99 20.81 19.38
CA THR A 671 -15.41 19.48 19.60
C THR A 671 -16.35 18.37 19.14
N GLY A 672 -17.65 18.48 19.45
CA GLY A 672 -18.68 17.55 19.00
C GLY A 672 -18.94 17.57 17.49
N ALA A 673 -18.96 18.75 16.87
CA ALA A 673 -19.07 18.87 15.40
C ALA A 673 -17.84 18.28 14.70
N MET A 674 -16.65 18.51 15.26
CA MET A 674 -15.39 17.96 14.74
C MET A 674 -15.30 16.45 14.95
N LEU A 675 -15.73 15.92 16.09
CA LEU A 675 -15.85 14.48 16.32
C LEU A 675 -16.79 13.85 15.30
N ASN A 676 -17.96 14.45 15.06
CA ASN A 676 -18.88 13.97 14.04
C ASN A 676 -18.28 13.99 12.63
N TYR A 677 -17.53 15.04 12.28
CA TYR A 677 -16.81 15.10 11.01
C TYR A 677 -15.74 14.01 10.90
N ARG A 678 -14.98 13.77 11.99
CA ARG A 678 -13.95 12.72 12.07
C ARG A 678 -14.57 11.33 12.00
N LEU A 679 -15.65 11.05 12.74
CA LEU A 679 -16.35 9.77 12.69
C LEU A 679 -17.02 9.54 11.32
N ARG A 680 -17.46 10.56 10.60
CA ARG A 680 -18.01 10.38 9.24
C ARG A 680 -16.99 9.86 8.22
N ARG A 681 -15.69 9.84 8.56
CA ARG A 681 -14.66 9.24 7.73
C ARG A 681 -14.62 7.74 7.89
N TYR A 682 -14.78 7.04 6.78
CA TYR A 682 -14.76 5.59 6.71
C TYR A 682 -13.47 5.00 7.29
N GLU A 683 -12.35 5.70 7.10
CA GLU A 683 -11.00 5.27 7.45
C GLU A 683 -10.79 5.19 8.97
N ILE A 684 -11.42 6.08 9.74
CA ILE A 684 -11.35 6.04 11.21
C ILE A 684 -12.19 4.88 11.76
N PHE A 685 -13.38 4.66 11.20
CA PHE A 685 -14.20 3.49 11.55
C PHE A 685 -13.50 2.18 11.20
N GLU A 686 -12.84 2.12 10.05
CA GLU A 686 -12.05 0.97 9.63
C GLU A 686 -10.91 0.70 10.63
N ALA A 687 -10.17 1.74 11.04
CA ALA A 687 -9.09 1.62 12.01
C ALA A 687 -9.56 1.11 13.38
N ILE A 688 -10.69 1.65 13.87
CA ILE A 688 -11.34 1.17 15.10
C ILE A 688 -11.76 -0.30 14.93
N GLY A 689 -12.42 -0.64 13.81
CA GLY A 689 -12.81 -2.02 13.53
C GLY A 689 -11.63 -2.99 13.50
N VAL A 690 -10.55 -2.63 12.81
CA VAL A 690 -9.30 -3.40 12.74
C VAL A 690 -8.72 -3.64 14.13
N SER A 691 -8.70 -2.61 14.99
CA SER A 691 -8.20 -2.76 16.35
C SER A 691 -9.02 -3.72 17.21
N MET A 692 -10.35 -3.65 17.11
CA MET A 692 -11.25 -4.55 17.84
C MET A 692 -11.07 -6.00 17.38
N VAL A 693 -10.89 -6.21 16.07
CA VAL A 693 -10.59 -7.52 15.49
C VAL A 693 -9.27 -8.05 16.03
N LEU A 694 -8.20 -7.24 16.05
CA LEU A 694 -6.89 -7.65 16.61
C LEU A 694 -6.98 -8.01 18.09
N ARG A 695 -7.61 -7.16 18.92
CA ARG A 695 -7.80 -7.44 20.35
C ARG A 695 -8.53 -8.75 20.56
N ARG A 696 -9.60 -8.98 19.79
CA ARG A 696 -10.37 -10.22 19.86
C ARG A 696 -9.55 -11.43 19.41
N LEU A 697 -8.74 -11.28 18.35
CA LEU A 697 -7.87 -12.32 17.83
C LEU A 697 -6.84 -12.75 18.88
N VAL A 698 -6.13 -11.78 19.49
CA VAL A 698 -5.14 -12.01 20.55
C VAL A 698 -5.78 -12.72 21.76
N THR A 699 -6.93 -12.21 22.24
CA THR A 699 -7.63 -12.80 23.38
C THR A 699 -8.14 -14.22 23.07
N SER A 700 -8.56 -14.49 21.83
CA SER A 700 -9.00 -15.82 21.41
C SER A 700 -7.82 -16.80 21.31
N PHE A 701 -6.67 -16.31 20.83
CA PHE A 701 -5.45 -17.09 20.77
C PHE A 701 -4.94 -17.45 22.16
N GLU A 702 -4.89 -16.49 23.08
CA GLU A 702 -4.57 -16.71 24.50
C GLU A 702 -5.43 -17.81 25.12
N ARG A 703 -6.76 -17.72 24.99
CA ARG A 703 -7.69 -18.72 25.51
C ARG A 703 -7.49 -20.11 24.89
N SER A 704 -7.20 -20.16 23.59
CA SER A 704 -6.96 -21.43 22.88
C SER A 704 -5.66 -22.10 23.33
N VAL A 705 -4.62 -21.31 23.56
CA VAL A 705 -3.33 -21.76 24.09
C VAL A 705 -3.47 -22.24 25.54
N ALA A 706 -4.21 -21.50 26.38
CA ALA A 706 -4.50 -21.91 27.76
C ALA A 706 -5.26 -23.24 27.80
N SER A 707 -6.28 -23.40 26.95
CA SER A 707 -7.04 -24.65 26.82
C SER A 707 -6.15 -25.81 26.35
N TRP A 708 -5.30 -25.58 25.33
CA TRP A 708 -4.36 -26.60 24.86
C TRP A 708 -3.42 -27.06 25.99
N LEU A 709 -2.90 -26.14 26.80
CA LEU A 709 -1.98 -26.46 27.89
C LEU A 709 -2.70 -27.25 29.00
N ALA A 710 -3.94 -26.88 29.33
CA ALA A 710 -4.76 -27.63 30.27
C ALA A 710 -5.06 -29.07 29.79
N ASP A 711 -5.31 -29.26 28.49
CA ASP A 711 -5.52 -30.59 27.88
C ASP A 711 -4.25 -31.47 27.95
N VAL A 712 -3.07 -30.87 27.79
CA VAL A 712 -1.80 -31.57 27.92
C VAL A 712 -1.52 -31.92 29.39
N ARG A 713 -1.75 -30.98 30.32
CA ARG A 713 -1.58 -31.21 31.77
C ARG A 713 -2.50 -32.28 32.33
N SER A 714 -3.78 -32.26 31.96
CA SER A 714 -4.77 -33.24 32.43
C SER A 714 -4.45 -34.67 31.99
N ARG A 715 -3.84 -34.85 30.81
CA ARG A 715 -3.38 -36.16 30.32
C ARG A 715 -2.07 -36.62 30.96
N SER A 716 -1.22 -35.69 31.40
CA SER A 716 0.09 -35.94 32.01
C SER A 716 0.03 -36.09 33.54
N GLY A 717 -1.17 -36.19 34.12
CA GLY A 717 -1.35 -36.27 35.57
C GLY A 717 -0.69 -37.51 36.20
N PRO A 718 -0.38 -37.47 37.50
CA PRO A 718 0.51 -38.41 38.23
C PRO A 718 0.05 -39.88 38.36
N GLY A 719 -0.86 -40.35 37.50
CA GLY A 719 -1.34 -41.73 37.45
C GLY A 719 -1.52 -42.32 36.04
N SER A 720 -1.29 -41.54 34.96
CA SER A 720 -1.32 -42.07 33.60
C SER A 720 0.09 -42.59 33.27
N GLY A 721 0.26 -43.90 33.10
CA GLY A 721 1.55 -44.53 32.75
C GLY A 721 2.06 -44.21 31.34
N LEU A 722 1.62 -43.10 30.74
CA LEU A 722 2.05 -42.58 29.45
C LEU A 722 3.10 -41.50 29.68
N GLY A 723 4.18 -41.56 28.89
CA GLY A 723 5.40 -40.75 29.10
C GLY A 723 5.19 -39.24 29.16
N PRO A 724 6.21 -38.51 29.64
CA PRO A 724 5.99 -37.29 30.42
C PRO A 724 6.03 -35.99 29.62
N GLY A 725 5.41 -35.93 28.43
CA GLY A 725 5.45 -34.69 27.66
C GLY A 725 4.42 -34.60 26.52
N PRO A 726 4.34 -33.43 25.87
CA PRO A 726 3.41 -33.20 24.76
C PRO A 726 3.70 -34.18 23.62
N THR A 727 2.67 -34.92 23.20
CA THR A 727 2.76 -35.89 22.11
C THR A 727 3.02 -35.19 20.76
N ALA A 728 3.41 -35.95 19.74
CA ALA A 728 3.55 -35.42 18.38
C ALA A 728 2.24 -34.78 17.87
N ASP A 729 1.10 -35.36 18.23
CA ASP A 729 -0.23 -34.82 17.89
C ASP A 729 -0.53 -33.52 18.63
N ASP A 730 -0.09 -33.38 19.88
CA ASP A 730 -0.24 -32.14 20.65
C ASP A 730 0.60 -31.01 20.07
N ARG A 731 1.84 -31.31 19.66
CA ARG A 731 2.73 -30.38 18.97
C ARG A 731 2.11 -29.94 17.65
N ALA A 732 1.63 -30.88 16.84
CA ALA A 732 0.95 -30.57 15.58
C ALA A 732 -0.34 -29.76 15.78
N ARG A 733 -1.07 -29.96 16.89
CA ARG A 733 -2.25 -29.16 17.24
C ARG A 733 -1.86 -27.72 17.62
N LEU A 734 -0.78 -27.55 18.39
CA LEU A 734 -0.26 -26.22 18.73
C LEU A 734 0.25 -25.49 17.48
N ASP A 735 0.96 -26.18 16.59
CA ASP A 735 1.42 -25.65 15.31
C ASP A 735 0.24 -25.12 14.48
N ARG A 736 -0.85 -25.89 14.36
CA ARG A 736 -2.08 -25.45 13.68
C ARG A 736 -2.72 -24.22 14.33
N LEU A 737 -2.68 -24.09 15.65
CA LEU A 737 -3.19 -22.90 16.36
C LEU A 737 -2.34 -21.66 16.04
N CYS A 738 -1.01 -21.80 16.05
CA CYS A 738 -0.08 -20.74 15.69
C CYS A 738 -0.24 -20.33 14.21
N GLU A 739 -0.32 -21.29 13.30
CA GLU A 739 -0.55 -21.05 11.87
C GLU A 739 -1.89 -20.34 11.62
N ALA A 740 -2.95 -20.73 12.33
CA ALA A 740 -4.26 -20.08 12.21
C ALA A 740 -4.25 -18.64 12.74
N PHE A 741 -3.51 -18.37 13.82
CA PHE A 741 -3.29 -17.01 14.31
C PHE A 741 -2.52 -16.17 13.29
N ASP A 742 -1.39 -16.68 12.78
CA ASP A 742 -0.55 -15.98 11.80
C ASP A 742 -1.34 -15.68 10.52
N ALA A 743 -2.08 -16.66 9.99
CA ALA A 743 -2.91 -16.46 8.81
C ALA A 743 -4.02 -15.42 9.03
N SER A 744 -4.60 -15.40 10.24
CA SER A 744 -5.63 -14.42 10.60
C SER A 744 -5.03 -13.03 10.77
N TYR A 745 -3.86 -12.92 11.41
CA TYR A 745 -3.12 -11.68 11.60
C TYR A 745 -2.65 -11.08 10.26
N ASP A 746 -2.11 -11.90 9.36
CA ASP A 746 -1.67 -11.50 8.02
C ASP A 746 -2.82 -10.95 7.16
N ALA A 747 -4.05 -11.39 7.42
CA ALA A 747 -5.25 -10.91 6.72
C ALA A 747 -5.73 -9.53 7.22
N VAL A 748 -5.24 -9.05 8.37
CA VAL A 748 -5.67 -7.78 8.97
C VAL A 748 -4.92 -6.61 8.33
N PRO A 749 -5.61 -5.56 7.84
CA PRO A 749 -4.96 -4.39 7.23
C PRO A 749 -4.37 -3.45 8.30
N LEU A 750 -3.20 -3.79 8.85
CA LEU A 750 -2.53 -3.00 9.89
C LEU A 750 -2.23 -1.54 9.48
N SER A 751 -2.17 -1.24 8.18
CA SER A 751 -2.01 0.13 7.67
C SER A 751 -3.16 1.05 8.08
N SER A 752 -4.36 0.50 8.28
CA SER A 752 -5.55 1.28 8.65
C SER A 752 -5.42 1.84 10.08
N LEU A 753 -4.66 1.19 10.97
CA LEU A 753 -4.41 1.67 12.34
C LEU A 753 -3.70 3.03 12.39
N SER A 754 -2.92 3.39 11.36
CA SER A 754 -2.28 4.70 11.26
C SER A 754 -3.26 5.89 11.28
N GLN A 755 -4.53 5.64 10.98
CA GLN A 755 -5.58 6.66 10.97
C GLN A 755 -6.09 7.01 12.38
N LEU A 756 -5.81 6.19 13.39
CA LEU A 756 -6.15 6.49 14.79
C LEU A 756 -5.37 7.70 15.32
N ASP A 757 -4.20 8.01 14.74
CA ASP A 757 -3.40 9.21 15.07
C ASP A 757 -4.21 10.51 14.85
N ALA A 758 -5.09 10.52 13.84
CA ALA A 758 -5.95 11.68 13.55
C ALA A 758 -6.98 11.96 14.66
N LEU A 759 -7.18 11.04 15.61
CA LEU A 759 -8.04 11.24 16.77
C LEU A 759 -7.27 11.77 18.00
N SER A 760 -5.94 11.60 18.06
CA SER A 760 -5.11 11.84 19.27
C SER A 760 -4.55 13.26 19.40
N ASP A 761 -5.08 14.24 18.65
CA ASP A 761 -4.53 15.59 18.43
C ASP A 761 -4.26 16.46 19.70
N ASP A 762 -4.57 16.01 20.92
CA ASP A 762 -4.32 16.75 22.15
C ASP A 762 -3.00 16.31 22.85
N ALA A 763 -1.91 16.98 22.47
CA ALA A 763 -0.90 17.52 23.39
C ALA A 763 -0.29 16.63 24.51
N VAL A 764 -0.22 15.30 24.35
CA VAL A 764 0.71 14.47 25.16
C VAL A 764 1.99 14.24 24.35
N PRO A 765 3.08 15.01 24.60
CA PRO A 765 4.36 14.72 23.97
C PRO A 765 4.85 13.33 24.41
N GLY A 766 4.83 12.36 23.48
CA GLY A 766 5.34 11.01 23.73
C GLY A 766 4.61 9.87 23.01
N LEU A 767 3.39 10.09 22.51
CA LEU A 767 2.60 9.07 21.81
C LEU A 767 2.18 9.58 20.42
N SER A 768 3.13 9.65 19.49
CA SER A 768 2.80 9.77 18.07
C SER A 768 2.18 8.45 17.61
N GLY A 769 1.07 8.47 16.86
CA GLY A 769 0.37 7.26 16.43
C GLY A 769 1.21 6.29 15.58
N SER A 770 2.33 6.75 15.02
CA SER A 770 3.32 5.86 14.42
C SER A 770 4.06 5.00 15.44
N VAL A 771 4.37 5.53 16.62
CA VAL A 771 4.98 4.78 17.73
C VAL A 771 4.03 3.70 18.23
N ALA A 772 2.72 4.01 18.33
CA ALA A 772 1.71 3.02 18.70
C ALA A 772 1.57 1.91 17.64
N GLN A 773 1.56 2.26 16.34
CA GLN A 773 1.51 1.28 15.26
C GLN A 773 2.75 0.37 15.25
N VAL A 774 3.94 0.95 15.45
CA VAL A 774 5.20 0.20 15.55
C VAL A 774 5.18 -0.71 16.78
N ALA A 775 4.74 -0.22 17.94
CA ALA A 775 4.62 -1.03 19.15
C ALA A 775 3.62 -2.19 18.98
N ILE A 776 2.49 -1.96 18.31
CA ILE A 776 1.51 -3.01 17.97
C ILE A 776 2.12 -4.01 16.99
N ALA A 777 2.84 -3.54 15.97
CA ALA A 777 3.51 -4.43 15.03
C ALA A 777 4.59 -5.27 15.74
N GLU A 778 5.44 -4.68 16.57
CA GLU A 778 6.50 -5.39 17.31
C GLU A 778 5.97 -6.37 18.36
N SER A 779 4.85 -6.03 19.01
CA SER A 779 4.23 -6.90 20.01
C SER A 779 3.51 -8.10 19.38
N LEU A 780 2.87 -7.91 18.22
CA LEU A 780 2.10 -8.94 17.53
C LEU A 780 2.94 -9.76 16.54
N ASP A 781 3.94 -9.14 15.90
CA ASP A 781 4.80 -9.81 14.94
C ASP A 781 5.64 -10.89 15.64
N GLY A 782 5.63 -12.10 15.09
CA GLY A 782 6.23 -13.27 15.71
C GLY A 782 5.66 -13.67 17.10
N LEU A 783 4.49 -13.15 17.51
CA LEU A 783 3.87 -13.50 18.78
C LEU A 783 3.60 -15.01 18.88
N SER A 784 3.07 -15.63 17.83
CA SER A 784 2.77 -17.06 17.75
C SER A 784 4.02 -17.93 18.00
N GLY A 785 5.14 -17.60 17.37
CA GLY A 785 6.42 -18.32 17.53
C GLY A 785 6.97 -18.20 18.95
N ARG A 786 6.90 -16.99 19.54
CA ARG A 786 7.31 -16.75 20.93
C ARG A 786 6.43 -17.51 21.92
N VAL A 787 5.11 -17.46 21.75
CA VAL A 787 4.14 -18.18 22.58
C VAL A 787 4.36 -19.69 22.47
N ARG A 788 4.45 -20.23 21.25
CA ARG A 788 4.72 -21.64 21.00
C ARG A 788 5.95 -22.15 21.74
N HIS A 789 7.06 -21.43 21.63
CA HIS A 789 8.31 -21.80 22.27
C HIS A 789 8.18 -21.84 23.80
N ASN A 790 7.63 -20.79 24.40
CA ASN A 790 7.48 -20.69 25.86
C ASN A 790 6.49 -21.72 26.40
N VAL A 791 5.40 -21.99 25.67
CA VAL A 791 4.38 -22.97 26.06
C VAL A 791 4.93 -24.41 25.98
N LEU A 792 5.68 -24.76 24.93
CA LEU A 792 6.32 -26.07 24.83
C LEU A 792 7.40 -26.26 25.90
N SER A 793 8.24 -25.25 26.10
CA SER A 793 9.28 -25.27 27.15
C SER A 793 8.66 -25.47 28.54
N ALA A 794 7.55 -24.78 28.85
CA ALA A 794 6.83 -24.96 30.10
C ALA A 794 6.20 -26.35 30.24
N ALA A 795 5.66 -26.92 29.15
CA ALA A 795 5.11 -28.28 29.15
C ALA A 795 6.20 -29.35 29.35
N GLU A 796 7.42 -29.10 28.89
CA GLU A 796 8.56 -30.02 29.01
C GLU A 796 9.33 -29.87 30.34
N THR A 797 9.38 -28.67 30.93
CA THR A 797 10.11 -28.43 32.20
C THR A 797 9.35 -28.91 33.44
N MET A 798 8.03 -29.05 33.37
CA MET A 798 7.23 -29.66 34.44
C MET A 798 7.58 -31.14 34.72
N ASP A 799 8.33 -31.78 33.83
CA ASP A 799 8.87 -33.14 33.99
C ASP A 799 10.10 -33.21 34.92
N ARG A 800 10.69 -32.06 35.30
CA ARG A 800 11.93 -32.00 36.10
C ARG A 800 11.73 -31.45 37.51
N ASP A 801 10.60 -31.70 38.16
CA ASP A 801 10.47 -31.38 39.58
C ASP A 801 11.41 -32.32 40.39
N PRO A 802 12.49 -31.80 41.02
CA PRO A 802 13.36 -32.65 41.81
C PRO A 802 12.57 -33.09 43.03
N GLY A 803 12.30 -34.39 43.15
CA GLY A 803 11.60 -34.95 44.30
C GLY A 803 12.16 -34.41 45.63
N PRO A 804 11.32 -34.34 46.69
CA PRO A 804 11.70 -33.71 47.94
C PRO A 804 13.02 -34.28 48.47
N PRO A 805 13.91 -33.43 49.02
CA PRO A 805 15.22 -33.89 49.47
C PRO A 805 15.06 -35.04 50.46
N PRO A 806 15.90 -36.10 50.37
CA PRO A 806 15.79 -37.24 51.26
C PRO A 806 16.01 -36.77 52.71
N VAL A 807 15.06 -37.13 53.58
CA VAL A 807 15.08 -36.84 55.03
C VAL A 807 16.18 -37.62 55.73
#